data_AF-A0A352CAG4-F1
#
_entry.id   AF-A0A352CAG4-F1
#
_cell.length_a   1.000
_cell.length_b   1.000
_cell.length_c   1.000
_cell.angle_alpha   90.00
_cell.angle_beta   90.00
_cell.angle_gamma   90.00
#
_symmetry.space_group_name_H-M   'P 1'
#
loop_
_entity.id
_entity.type
_entity.pdbx_description
1 polymer ?
#
loop_
_entity_poly.entity_id
_entity_poly.type
_entity_poly.pdbx_seq_one_letter_code
_entity_poly.pdbx_strand_id
1 'polypeptide(L)'
;MTATFQTFLLLVAVLAATATLARKFNLAPAILLLVTGIALAFIPGLPPVVLAPEIVLLMLLPPLIYSAGVSMSWREFKSNLRPITMLAIGCVVFTTCAVATATHLLLGLPWAVGFLLGAIVSPPDVVAPLAIARRLKMPRRILVILEGEGLVNDATALILYRFAVIAITAGTFSLTKATGTFAAIVASELVWGIAVGWLSLRLRQWARDIAPNLAASANYEIIANHSLMVTWPGADPALKPLVLMAHMDVVPVNPGTEGDWTRAPFDGAVDDDVVIGRGALDDKGAMTAILKAADALAASGFAPKRTIILAFGHDEEVLGIGAASIAYVTSLRFGKAHMVVDEGFMTLDPFPATGKRATIVGVAEKGVLNIRLTASGEGGHSSIPPRRTAVEALAEGIDALTKSRLDPDPMASPVKEMFQSLSADLPMTTKFALANAWALKPVVAASLAGDPRTDAVQRTTIAPTLLEGSSAVNVLAQRASAVVNFRLHPKDAPDEVLAKVRRALASAPGVSAEIEGEPFAASAISPMSGPLWEQIKAVAYAVGDGAPVAPGLVLGATDARQWDGKADAVYRFMPAILKPEDLGGFHGTNETISIENLERMTRGYAQMMTLIAETADPQLLAQKPPRPDGMMIALDERTTGGIYALPIGARFSVTLPLGENTDYVWRQSEGLRGEFKLLSEEMVEVAGPDGAARKYWRQIYEMTARTAMEMRFRETRADGQYNPETEIVLIISAQ
;
A
#
# COMPACT_ATOMS: atom_id res chain seq x y z
N MET A 1 -45.18 13.79 -28.66
CA MET A 1 -43.93 13.06 -28.35
C MET A 1 -42.68 13.82 -28.80
N THR A 2 -42.62 14.34 -30.04
CA THR A 2 -41.45 15.09 -30.56
C THR A 2 -41.11 16.37 -29.79
N ALA A 3 -42.10 17.21 -29.46
CA ALA A 3 -41.88 18.46 -28.72
C ALA A 3 -41.41 18.23 -27.26
N THR A 4 -41.96 17.23 -26.58
CA THR A 4 -41.56 16.83 -25.21
C THR A 4 -40.13 16.30 -25.20
N PHE A 5 -39.76 15.51 -26.20
CA PHE A 5 -38.40 14.98 -26.37
C PHE A 5 -37.38 16.09 -26.69
N GLN A 6 -37.74 17.04 -27.55
CA GLN A 6 -36.91 18.22 -27.84
C GLN A 6 -36.72 19.11 -26.61
N THR A 7 -37.78 19.32 -25.81
CA THR A 7 -37.70 20.08 -24.56
C THR A 7 -36.79 19.36 -23.55
N PHE A 8 -36.90 18.04 -23.44
CA PHE A 8 -36.03 17.25 -22.57
C PHE A 8 -34.57 17.33 -23.00
N LEU A 9 -34.27 17.20 -24.29
CA LEU A 9 -32.91 17.37 -24.84
C LEU A 9 -32.37 18.77 -24.59
N LEU A 10 -33.20 19.81 -24.76
CA LEU A 10 -32.83 21.18 -24.45
C LEU A 10 -32.46 21.32 -22.96
N LEU A 11 -33.28 20.78 -22.05
CA LEU A 11 -33.01 20.82 -20.62
C LEU A 11 -31.71 20.08 -20.26
N VAL A 12 -31.45 18.91 -20.86
CA VAL A 12 -30.19 18.17 -20.66
C VAL A 12 -28.99 18.96 -21.18
N ALA A 13 -29.12 19.60 -22.35
CA ALA A 13 -28.06 20.44 -22.92
C ALA A 13 -27.78 21.66 -22.03
N VAL A 14 -28.81 22.32 -21.50
CA VAL A 14 -28.67 23.43 -20.55
C VAL A 14 -28.04 22.94 -19.24
N LEU A 15 -28.42 21.77 -18.73
CA LEU A 15 -27.80 21.15 -17.55
C LEU A 15 -26.30 20.91 -17.76
N ALA A 16 -25.93 20.32 -18.88
CA ALA A 16 -24.53 20.03 -19.23
C ALA A 16 -23.72 21.32 -19.41
N ALA A 17 -24.28 22.33 -20.10
CA ALA A 17 -23.65 23.64 -20.27
C ALA A 17 -23.43 24.33 -18.92
N THR A 18 -24.45 24.34 -18.06
CA THR A 18 -24.41 24.96 -16.74
C THR A 18 -23.40 24.26 -15.84
N ALA A 19 -23.38 22.92 -15.79
CA ALA A 19 -22.41 22.16 -15.01
C ALA A 19 -20.97 22.39 -15.48
N THR A 20 -20.76 22.53 -16.78
CA THR A 20 -19.45 22.84 -17.37
C THR A 20 -19.01 24.26 -17.03
N LEU A 21 -19.94 25.22 -17.07
CA LEU A 21 -19.70 26.60 -16.67
C LEU A 21 -19.35 26.70 -15.18
N ALA A 22 -20.07 25.98 -14.31
CA ALA A 22 -19.79 25.92 -12.87
C ALA A 22 -18.38 25.38 -12.61
N ARG A 23 -17.96 24.33 -13.33
CA ARG A 23 -16.58 23.82 -13.25
C ARG A 23 -15.55 24.84 -13.72
N LYS A 24 -15.79 25.53 -14.83
CA LYS A 24 -14.89 26.54 -15.38
C LYS A 24 -14.65 27.72 -14.43
N PHE A 25 -15.71 28.19 -13.76
CA PHE A 25 -15.64 29.32 -12.83
C PHE A 25 -15.47 28.91 -11.37
N ASN A 26 -15.23 27.62 -11.10
CA ASN A 26 -15.07 27.07 -9.76
C ASN A 26 -16.24 27.36 -8.80
N LEU A 27 -17.47 27.45 -9.34
CA LEU A 27 -18.70 27.66 -8.58
C LEU A 27 -19.36 26.33 -8.20
N ALA A 28 -20.17 26.33 -7.13
CA ALA A 28 -20.96 25.16 -6.76
C ALA A 28 -22.05 24.91 -7.82
N PRO A 29 -22.08 23.73 -8.48
CA PRO A 29 -23.03 23.44 -9.56
C PRO A 29 -24.49 23.63 -9.15
N ALA A 30 -24.85 23.27 -7.92
CA ALA A 30 -26.22 23.39 -7.40
C ALA A 30 -26.74 24.84 -7.45
N ILE A 31 -25.91 25.82 -7.08
CA ILE A 31 -26.29 27.25 -7.08
C ILE A 31 -26.57 27.71 -8.51
N LEU A 32 -25.68 27.38 -9.44
CA LEU A 32 -25.80 27.81 -10.82
C LEU A 32 -26.98 27.12 -11.53
N LEU A 33 -27.23 25.85 -11.23
CA LEU A 33 -28.39 25.09 -11.72
C LEU A 33 -29.71 25.67 -11.20
N LEU A 34 -29.78 26.06 -9.93
CA LEU A 34 -30.96 26.70 -9.34
C LEU A 34 -31.27 28.04 -10.04
N VAL A 35 -30.28 28.92 -10.16
CA VAL A 35 -30.43 30.23 -10.82
C VAL A 35 -30.85 30.05 -12.28
N THR A 36 -30.24 29.10 -12.99
CA THR A 36 -30.58 28.79 -14.38
C THR A 36 -32.01 28.24 -14.48
N GLY A 37 -32.42 27.36 -13.58
CA GLY A 37 -33.79 26.83 -13.53
C GLY A 37 -34.83 27.93 -13.28
N ILE A 38 -34.56 28.85 -12.35
CA ILE A 38 -35.40 30.03 -12.09
C ILE A 38 -35.50 30.89 -13.36
N ALA A 39 -34.37 31.19 -14.01
CA ALA A 39 -34.36 31.98 -15.24
C ALA A 39 -35.15 31.31 -16.37
N LEU A 40 -35.01 29.99 -16.55
CA LEU A 40 -35.77 29.20 -17.51
C LEU A 40 -37.29 29.23 -17.24
N ALA A 41 -37.69 29.22 -15.96
CA ALA A 41 -39.09 29.26 -15.56
C ALA A 41 -39.80 30.57 -15.96
N PHE A 42 -39.06 31.66 -16.15
CA PHE A 42 -39.59 32.94 -16.61
C PHE A 42 -39.64 33.09 -18.14
N ILE A 43 -39.14 32.11 -18.91
CA ILE A 43 -39.15 32.18 -20.38
C ILE A 43 -40.57 31.86 -20.90
N PRO A 44 -41.25 32.79 -21.59
CA PRO A 44 -42.58 32.55 -22.13
C PRO A 44 -42.57 31.45 -23.20
N GLY A 45 -43.52 30.51 -23.12
CA GLY A 45 -43.70 29.45 -24.13
C GLY A 45 -42.91 28.17 -23.90
N LEU A 46 -42.09 28.09 -22.84
CA LEU A 46 -41.47 26.83 -22.41
C LEU A 46 -42.53 25.93 -21.75
N PRO A 47 -42.72 24.67 -22.21
CA PRO A 47 -43.74 23.80 -21.65
C PRO A 47 -43.37 23.36 -20.22
N PRO A 48 -44.35 23.28 -19.29
CA PRO A 48 -44.09 22.82 -17.93
C PRO A 48 -43.70 21.34 -17.95
N VAL A 49 -42.46 21.05 -17.56
CA VAL A 49 -41.97 19.67 -17.41
C VAL A 49 -42.28 19.21 -15.99
N VAL A 50 -43.35 18.45 -15.83
CA VAL A 50 -43.72 17.82 -14.55
C VAL A 50 -43.09 16.43 -14.50
N LEU A 51 -42.09 16.27 -13.63
CA LEU A 51 -41.56 14.95 -13.30
C LEU A 51 -42.54 14.24 -12.36
N ALA A 52 -42.89 12.99 -12.67
CA ALA A 52 -43.69 12.17 -11.78
C ALA A 52 -42.94 11.97 -10.44
N PRO A 53 -43.53 12.37 -9.29
CA PRO A 53 -42.87 12.28 -7.98
C PRO A 53 -42.35 10.88 -7.66
N GLU A 54 -43.05 9.85 -8.14
CA GLU A 54 -42.71 8.44 -7.94
C GLU A 54 -41.37 8.08 -8.58
N ILE A 55 -41.01 8.70 -9.71
CA ILE A 55 -39.71 8.46 -10.35
C ILE A 55 -38.60 8.99 -9.44
N VAL A 56 -38.77 10.17 -8.87
CA VAL A 56 -37.78 10.76 -7.96
C VAL A 56 -37.68 9.92 -6.68
N LEU A 57 -38.82 9.61 -6.05
CA LEU A 57 -38.89 8.91 -4.78
C LEU A 57 -38.51 7.42 -4.85
N LEU A 58 -38.80 6.73 -5.96
CA LEU A 58 -38.60 5.28 -6.08
C LEU A 58 -37.37 4.90 -6.93
N MET A 59 -36.96 5.72 -7.90
CA MET A 59 -35.78 5.40 -8.73
C MET A 59 -34.54 6.21 -8.36
N LEU A 60 -34.69 7.49 -8.01
CA LEU A 60 -33.55 8.40 -7.88
C LEU A 60 -33.03 8.46 -6.44
N LEU A 61 -33.94 8.60 -5.49
CA LEU A 61 -33.64 8.80 -4.07
C LEU A 61 -33.12 7.54 -3.37
N PRO A 62 -33.65 6.32 -3.61
CA PRO A 62 -33.15 5.11 -2.94
C PRO A 62 -31.69 4.76 -3.25
N PRO A 63 -31.20 4.81 -4.52
CA PRO A 63 -29.78 4.61 -4.81
C PRO A 63 -28.87 5.66 -4.17
N LEU A 64 -29.33 6.92 -4.10
CA LEU A 64 -28.57 8.02 -3.48
C LEU A 64 -28.44 7.80 -1.96
N ILE A 65 -29.54 7.53 -1.27
CA ILE A 65 -29.53 7.24 0.17
C ILE A 65 -28.73 5.97 0.46
N TYR A 66 -28.90 4.92 -0.35
CA TYR A 66 -28.15 3.69 -0.19
C TYR A 66 -26.64 3.91 -0.36
N SER A 67 -26.23 4.64 -1.41
CA SER A 67 -24.82 4.98 -1.63
C SER A 67 -24.25 5.76 -0.45
N ALA A 68 -24.96 6.77 0.04
CA ALA A 68 -24.55 7.56 1.19
C ALA A 68 -24.46 6.71 2.47
N GLY A 69 -25.44 5.86 2.73
CA GLY A 69 -25.46 4.97 3.89
C GLY A 69 -24.35 3.92 3.87
N VAL A 70 -24.01 3.35 2.71
CA VAL A 70 -22.93 2.35 2.58
C VAL A 70 -21.55 2.98 2.66
N SER A 71 -21.35 4.19 2.13
CA SER A 71 -20.08 4.91 2.25
C SER A 71 -19.78 5.37 3.67
N MET A 72 -20.78 5.38 4.55
CA MET A 72 -20.68 5.96 5.86
C MET A 72 -20.17 4.96 6.90
N SER A 73 -19.18 5.38 7.68
CA SER A 73 -18.61 4.59 8.77
C SER A 73 -19.63 4.47 9.92
N TRP A 74 -20.17 3.27 10.13
CA TRP A 74 -21.11 3.00 11.25
C TRP A 74 -20.50 3.32 12.62
N ARG A 75 -19.19 3.07 12.78
CA ARG A 75 -18.45 3.34 14.01
C ARG A 75 -18.42 4.85 14.30
N GLU A 76 -18.10 5.66 13.31
CA GLU A 76 -18.06 7.13 13.42
C GLU A 76 -19.47 7.72 13.62
N PHE A 77 -20.49 7.18 12.94
CA PHE A 77 -21.89 7.55 13.14
C PHE A 77 -22.33 7.35 14.59
N LYS A 78 -22.07 6.16 15.15
CA LYS A 78 -22.40 5.84 16.55
C LYS A 78 -21.75 6.80 17.54
N SER A 79 -20.49 7.17 17.30
CA SER A 79 -19.76 8.12 18.16
C SER A 79 -20.34 9.54 18.12
N ASN A 80 -21.11 9.89 17.07
CA ASN A 80 -21.73 11.21 16.89
C ASN A 80 -23.27 11.15 16.88
N LEU A 81 -23.87 10.10 17.45
CA LEU A 81 -25.32 9.91 17.40
C LEU A 81 -26.09 11.09 18.01
N ARG A 82 -25.59 11.68 19.10
CA ARG A 82 -26.22 12.81 19.78
C ARG A 82 -26.35 14.07 18.90
N PRO A 83 -25.27 14.65 18.33
CA PRO A 83 -25.40 15.81 17.45
C PRO A 83 -26.22 15.49 16.20
N ILE A 84 -26.07 14.30 15.61
CA ILE A 84 -26.84 13.89 14.43
C ILE A 84 -28.34 13.88 14.73
N THR A 85 -28.74 13.25 15.85
CA THR A 85 -30.15 13.16 16.24
C THR A 85 -30.73 14.54 16.53
N MET A 86 -29.96 15.42 17.18
CA MET A 86 -30.38 16.79 17.46
C MET A 86 -30.60 17.62 16.21
N LEU A 87 -29.75 17.46 15.19
CA LEU A 87 -29.93 18.17 13.93
C LEU A 87 -31.04 17.55 13.07
N ALA A 88 -30.98 16.23 12.83
CA ALA A 88 -31.92 15.55 11.94
C ALA A 88 -33.36 15.52 12.44
N ILE A 89 -33.57 15.42 13.76
CA ILE A 89 -34.92 15.39 14.35
C ILE A 89 -35.24 16.72 15.02
N GLY A 90 -34.36 17.16 15.93
CA GLY A 90 -34.60 18.35 16.74
C GLY A 90 -34.70 19.64 15.91
N CYS A 91 -33.75 19.87 15.00
CA CYS A 91 -33.75 21.07 14.16
C CYS A 91 -34.92 21.07 13.15
N VAL A 92 -35.26 19.90 12.57
CA VAL A 92 -36.39 19.75 11.64
C VAL A 92 -37.72 20.07 12.33
N VAL A 93 -37.97 19.50 13.52
CA VAL A 93 -39.17 19.78 14.31
C VAL A 93 -39.22 21.26 14.71
N PHE A 94 -38.11 21.81 15.19
CA PHE A 94 -38.02 23.22 15.57
C PHE A 94 -38.35 24.14 14.39
N THR A 95 -37.74 23.91 13.24
CA THR A 95 -37.95 24.71 12.02
C THR A 95 -39.38 24.59 11.52
N THR A 96 -39.95 23.38 11.56
CA THR A 96 -41.35 23.14 11.22
C THR A 96 -42.30 23.96 12.10
N CYS A 97 -42.12 23.92 13.42
CA CYS A 97 -42.92 24.70 14.37
C CYS A 97 -42.74 26.21 14.17
N ALA A 98 -41.51 26.66 13.91
CA ALA A 98 -41.22 28.07 13.68
C ALA A 98 -41.93 28.59 12.42
N VAL A 99 -41.85 27.85 11.30
CA VAL A 99 -42.54 28.19 10.04
C VAL A 99 -44.07 28.15 10.21
N ALA A 100 -44.59 27.13 10.91
CA ALA A 100 -46.03 27.03 11.18
C ALA A 100 -46.55 28.22 11.99
N THR A 101 -45.79 28.62 13.02
CA THR A 101 -46.13 29.77 13.86
C THR A 101 -46.06 31.07 13.06
N ALA A 102 -44.99 31.27 12.29
CA ALA A 102 -44.81 32.48 11.49
C ALA A 102 -45.92 32.64 10.43
N THR A 103 -46.27 31.56 9.73
CA THR A 103 -47.32 31.58 8.70
C THR A 103 -48.72 31.76 9.30
N HIS A 104 -49.00 31.18 10.46
CA HIS A 104 -50.26 31.41 11.15
C HIS A 104 -50.41 32.87 11.60
N LEU A 105 -49.37 33.43 12.22
CA LEU A 105 -49.41 34.80 12.76
C LEU A 105 -49.36 35.88 11.68
N LEU A 106 -48.55 35.70 10.64
CA LEU A 106 -48.33 36.74 9.61
C LEU A 106 -49.30 36.66 8.44
N LEU A 107 -49.72 35.44 8.06
CA LEU A 107 -50.53 35.20 6.86
C LEU A 107 -51.95 34.69 7.19
N GLY A 108 -52.25 34.42 8.46
CA GLY A 108 -53.56 33.90 8.88
C GLY A 108 -53.84 32.48 8.43
N LEU A 109 -52.82 31.71 8.03
CA LEU A 109 -53.01 30.34 7.56
C LEU A 109 -53.46 29.41 8.70
N PRO A 110 -54.34 28.42 8.46
CA PRO A 110 -54.67 27.42 9.47
C PRO A 110 -53.42 26.66 9.94
N TRP A 111 -53.36 26.31 11.22
CA TRP A 111 -52.21 25.60 11.81
C TRP A 111 -51.78 24.38 11.01
N ALA A 112 -52.73 23.57 10.54
CA ALA A 112 -52.41 22.38 9.76
C ALA A 112 -51.70 22.69 8.43
N VAL A 113 -52.06 23.81 7.76
CA VAL A 113 -51.38 24.31 6.56
C VAL A 113 -50.01 24.88 6.90
N GLY A 114 -49.89 25.58 8.03
CA GLY A 114 -48.60 26.08 8.52
C GLY A 114 -47.62 24.95 8.85
N PHE A 115 -48.07 23.89 9.53
CA PHE A 115 -47.27 22.69 9.82
C PHE A 115 -46.91 21.93 8.54
N LEU A 116 -47.82 21.85 7.57
CA LEU A 116 -47.53 21.28 6.27
C LEU A 116 -46.39 22.03 5.57
N LEU A 117 -46.47 23.37 5.52
CA LEU A 117 -45.42 24.20 4.91
C LEU A 117 -44.10 24.07 5.67
N GLY A 118 -44.15 24.06 7.01
CA GLY A 118 -42.97 23.87 7.84
C GLY A 118 -42.29 22.53 7.59
N ALA A 119 -43.05 21.45 7.45
CA ALA A 119 -42.51 20.13 7.15
C ALA A 119 -41.85 20.09 5.76
N ILE A 120 -42.38 20.82 4.76
CA ILE A 120 -41.78 20.90 3.42
C ILE A 120 -40.46 21.68 3.40
N VAL A 121 -40.36 22.74 4.20
CA VAL A 121 -39.21 23.67 4.18
C VAL A 121 -38.11 23.31 5.17
N SER A 122 -38.44 22.55 6.22
CA SER A 122 -37.51 22.25 7.32
C SER A 122 -36.31 21.34 7.01
N PRO A 123 -36.38 20.30 6.15
CA PRO A 123 -35.22 19.45 5.91
C PRO A 123 -34.19 20.19 5.04
N PRO A 124 -32.94 20.40 5.51
CA PRO A 124 -31.89 20.99 4.69
C PRO A 124 -31.34 19.96 3.68
N ASP A 125 -31.02 20.42 2.47
CA ASP A 125 -30.25 19.61 1.51
C ASP A 125 -28.79 19.56 1.94
N VAL A 126 -28.32 18.38 2.31
CA VAL A 126 -26.95 18.15 2.81
C VAL A 126 -25.95 18.03 1.66
N VAL A 127 -26.40 17.75 0.42
CA VAL A 127 -25.51 17.60 -0.74
C VAL A 127 -24.77 18.91 -1.05
N ALA A 128 -25.47 20.05 -0.98
CA ALA A 128 -24.87 21.35 -1.27
C ALA A 128 -23.80 21.78 -0.23
N PRO A 129 -24.05 21.74 1.09
CA PRO A 129 -23.02 21.98 2.11
C PRO A 129 -21.86 21.00 2.04
N LEU A 130 -22.11 19.70 1.80
CA LEU A 130 -21.03 18.69 1.68
C LEU A 130 -20.10 18.96 0.50
N ALA A 131 -20.64 19.40 -0.64
CA ALA A 131 -19.85 19.75 -1.81
C ALA A 131 -18.87 20.91 -1.53
N ILE A 132 -19.21 21.81 -0.60
CA ILE A 132 -18.35 22.90 -0.15
C ILE A 132 -17.40 22.42 0.96
N ALA A 133 -17.91 21.68 1.95
CA ALA A 133 -17.13 21.19 3.09
C ALA A 133 -15.96 20.29 2.67
N ARG A 134 -16.17 19.42 1.67
CA ARG A 134 -15.11 18.57 1.10
C ARG A 134 -14.02 19.40 0.39
N ARG A 135 -14.38 20.52 -0.26
CA ARG A 135 -13.41 21.44 -0.88
C ARG A 135 -12.59 22.21 0.16
N LEU A 136 -13.19 22.52 1.30
CA LEU A 136 -12.54 23.22 2.41
C LEU A 136 -11.69 22.31 3.31
N LYS A 137 -11.58 21.00 3.00
CA LYS A 137 -10.85 20.00 3.79
C LYS A 137 -11.25 20.01 5.28
N MET A 138 -12.55 20.09 5.55
CA MET A 138 -13.04 20.07 6.93
C MET A 138 -12.74 18.73 7.62
N PRO A 139 -12.55 18.72 8.96
CA PRO A 139 -12.35 17.49 9.72
C PRO A 139 -13.43 16.44 9.43
N ARG A 140 -13.01 15.17 9.32
CA ARG A 140 -13.89 14.02 8.99
C ARG A 140 -15.11 13.92 9.90
N ARG A 141 -14.95 14.24 11.18
CA ARG A 141 -16.06 14.29 12.16
C ARG A 141 -17.20 15.21 11.72
N ILE A 142 -16.91 16.39 11.16
CA ILE A 142 -17.95 17.34 10.72
C ILE A 142 -18.63 16.80 9.47
N LEU A 143 -17.88 16.20 8.55
CA LEU A 143 -18.43 15.56 7.36
C LEU A 143 -19.40 14.44 7.74
N VAL A 144 -19.05 13.58 8.70
CA VAL A 144 -19.92 12.51 9.21
C VAL A 144 -21.18 13.04 9.88
N ILE A 145 -21.09 14.14 10.64
CA ILE A 145 -22.27 14.76 11.27
C ILE A 145 -23.21 15.31 10.20
N LEU A 146 -22.67 16.00 9.19
CA LEU A 146 -23.46 16.53 8.08
C LEU A 146 -24.10 15.38 7.27
N GLU A 147 -23.32 14.40 6.83
CA GLU A 147 -23.83 13.22 6.10
C GLU A 147 -24.90 12.47 6.91
N GLY A 148 -24.66 12.25 8.20
CA GLY A 148 -25.59 11.56 9.07
C GLY A 148 -26.89 12.34 9.31
N GLU A 149 -26.85 13.67 9.32
CA GLU A 149 -28.03 14.52 9.42
C GLU A 149 -28.91 14.39 8.18
N GLY A 150 -28.30 14.46 6.99
CA GLY A 150 -28.98 14.33 5.69
C GLY A 150 -29.58 12.97 5.40
N LEU A 151 -29.12 11.92 6.09
CA LEU A 151 -29.72 10.59 5.96
C LEU A 151 -31.06 10.46 6.71
N VAL A 152 -31.29 11.28 7.73
CA VAL A 152 -32.40 11.09 8.69
C VAL A 152 -33.40 12.25 8.66
N ASN A 153 -32.98 13.45 8.26
CA ASN A 153 -33.81 14.66 8.27
C ASN A 153 -35.03 14.55 7.33
N ASP A 154 -34.87 14.00 6.13
CA ASP A 154 -35.92 13.80 5.12
C ASP A 154 -37.02 12.88 5.62
N ALA A 155 -36.64 11.78 6.31
CA ALA A 155 -37.60 10.87 6.92
C ALA A 155 -38.44 11.59 7.99
N THR A 156 -37.79 12.40 8.83
CA THR A 156 -38.48 13.20 9.85
C THR A 156 -39.47 14.18 9.22
N ALA A 157 -39.03 14.91 8.19
CA ALA A 157 -39.87 15.87 7.47
C ALA A 157 -41.06 15.20 6.76
N LEU A 158 -40.84 14.06 6.10
CA LEU A 158 -41.90 13.29 5.42
C LEU A 158 -42.98 12.81 6.39
N ILE A 159 -42.57 12.39 7.59
CA ILE A 159 -43.53 11.95 8.61
C ILE A 159 -44.35 13.15 9.13
N LEU A 160 -43.70 14.28 9.43
CA LEU A 160 -44.39 15.52 9.81
C LEU A 160 -45.37 15.99 8.73
N TYR A 161 -44.95 15.93 7.47
CA TYR A 161 -45.78 16.23 6.30
C TYR A 161 -47.03 15.34 6.26
N ARG A 162 -46.87 14.02 6.41
CA ARG A 162 -48.00 13.07 6.41
C ARG A 162 -49.00 13.38 7.52
N PHE A 163 -48.53 13.69 8.73
CA PHE A 163 -49.44 14.07 9.82
C PHE A 163 -50.16 15.38 9.54
N ALA A 164 -49.49 16.37 8.98
CA ALA A 164 -50.11 17.63 8.59
C ALA A 164 -51.19 17.41 7.52
N VAL A 165 -50.94 16.60 6.49
CA VAL A 165 -51.94 16.25 5.45
C VAL A 165 -53.14 15.52 6.05
N ILE A 166 -52.93 14.58 6.97
CA ILE A 166 -54.02 13.86 7.64
C ILE A 166 -54.85 14.84 8.50
N ALA A 167 -54.20 15.76 9.21
CA ALA A 167 -54.89 16.78 9.99
C ALA A 167 -55.75 17.70 9.12
N ILE A 168 -55.27 18.06 7.92
CA ILE A 168 -56.02 18.86 6.94
C ILE A 168 -57.24 18.07 6.41
N THR A 169 -57.05 16.80 6.04
CA THR A 169 -58.10 16.00 5.41
C THR A 169 -59.16 15.49 6.40
N ALA A 170 -58.77 15.17 7.63
CA ALA A 170 -59.67 14.65 8.66
C ALA A 170 -60.34 15.74 9.53
N GLY A 171 -59.89 17.00 9.43
CA GLY A 171 -60.42 18.15 10.19
C GLY A 171 -60.25 18.07 11.71
N THR A 172 -59.65 16.99 12.23
CA THR A 172 -59.43 16.73 13.65
C THR A 172 -58.02 16.20 13.87
N PHE A 173 -57.33 16.70 14.90
CA PHE A 173 -55.97 16.30 15.23
C PHE A 173 -55.96 15.59 16.59
N SER A 174 -55.34 14.40 16.64
CA SER A 174 -55.11 13.66 17.88
C SER A 174 -53.61 13.43 18.05
N LEU A 175 -53.02 14.11 19.04
CA LEU A 175 -51.61 14.01 19.35
C LEU A 175 -51.22 12.57 19.75
N THR A 176 -52.02 11.91 20.58
CA THR A 176 -51.75 10.53 21.04
C THR A 176 -51.73 9.54 19.87
N LYS A 177 -52.69 9.66 18.95
CA LYS A 177 -52.74 8.79 17.76
C LYS A 177 -51.58 9.08 16.82
N ALA A 178 -51.21 10.36 16.64
CA ALA A 178 -50.05 10.76 15.85
C ALA A 178 -48.74 10.21 16.44
N THR A 179 -48.49 10.40 17.74
CA THR A 179 -47.30 9.89 18.42
C THR A 179 -47.21 8.36 18.40
N GLY A 180 -48.34 7.65 18.61
CA GLY A 180 -48.37 6.19 18.52
C GLY A 180 -48.10 5.67 17.11
N THR A 181 -48.69 6.31 16.09
CA THR A 181 -48.44 5.97 14.68
C THR A 181 -46.99 6.27 14.29
N PHE A 182 -46.43 7.39 14.77
CA PHE A 182 -45.03 7.76 14.58
C PHE A 182 -44.09 6.70 15.13
N ALA A 183 -44.27 6.31 16.40
CA ALA A 183 -43.43 5.30 17.03
C ALA A 183 -43.52 3.94 16.32
N ALA A 184 -44.70 3.56 15.85
CA ALA A 184 -44.89 2.33 15.09
C ALA A 184 -44.21 2.36 13.71
N ILE A 185 -44.28 3.49 12.99
CA ILE A 185 -43.59 3.68 11.71
C ILE A 185 -42.08 3.58 11.92
N VAL A 186 -41.51 4.36 12.86
CA VAL A 186 -40.07 4.33 13.15
C VAL A 186 -39.60 2.93 13.55
N ALA A 187 -40.33 2.23 14.42
CA ALA A 187 -39.97 0.89 14.84
C ALA A 187 -40.03 -0.12 13.68
N SER A 188 -41.07 -0.06 12.84
CA SER A 188 -41.23 -0.97 11.71
C SER A 188 -40.19 -0.72 10.60
N GLU A 189 -39.87 0.54 10.30
CA GLU A 189 -38.80 0.91 9.37
C GLU A 189 -37.42 0.50 9.88
N LEU A 190 -37.16 0.65 11.19
CA LEU A 190 -35.92 0.18 11.80
C LEU A 190 -35.77 -1.34 11.71
N VAL A 191 -36.83 -2.09 12.05
CA VAL A 191 -36.84 -3.55 11.94
C VAL A 191 -36.63 -3.98 10.48
N TRP A 192 -37.30 -3.33 9.53
CA TRP A 192 -37.13 -3.60 8.10
C TRP A 192 -35.71 -3.32 7.63
N GLY A 193 -35.13 -2.17 7.99
CA GLY A 193 -33.76 -1.79 7.66
C GLY A 193 -32.74 -2.76 8.24
N ILE A 194 -32.91 -3.19 9.50
CA ILE A 194 -32.05 -4.20 10.12
C ILE A 194 -32.18 -5.54 9.41
N ALA A 195 -33.39 -5.98 9.07
CA ALA A 195 -33.60 -7.24 8.38
C ALA A 195 -32.97 -7.26 6.98
N VAL A 196 -33.19 -6.21 6.18
CA VAL A 196 -32.59 -6.06 4.84
C VAL A 196 -31.07 -5.92 4.93
N GLY A 197 -30.58 -5.13 5.89
CA GLY A 197 -29.15 -4.98 6.14
C GLY A 197 -28.49 -6.29 6.55
N TRP A 198 -29.08 -7.03 7.48
CA TRP A 198 -28.62 -8.35 7.91
C TRP A 198 -28.60 -9.34 6.75
N LEU A 199 -29.68 -9.40 5.95
CA LEU A 199 -29.75 -10.27 4.79
C LEU A 199 -28.70 -9.88 3.75
N SER A 200 -28.54 -8.60 3.45
CA SER A 200 -27.52 -8.09 2.53
C SER A 200 -26.12 -8.44 3.00
N LEU A 201 -25.81 -8.25 4.28
CA LEU A 201 -24.53 -8.63 4.86
C LEU A 201 -24.32 -10.13 4.83
N ARG A 202 -25.36 -10.94 5.09
CA ARG A 202 -25.26 -12.41 5.03
C ARG A 202 -25.04 -12.90 3.60
N LEU A 203 -25.71 -12.30 2.63
CA LEU A 203 -25.50 -12.56 1.20
C LEU A 203 -24.10 -12.14 0.75
N ARG A 204 -23.60 -10.99 1.21
CA ARG A 204 -22.20 -10.57 0.95
C ARG A 204 -21.18 -11.46 1.65
N GLN A 205 -21.49 -11.92 2.86
CA GLN A 205 -20.66 -12.88 3.59
C GLN A 205 -20.63 -14.24 2.88
N TRP A 206 -21.74 -14.62 2.27
CA TRP A 206 -21.85 -15.83 1.46
C TRP A 206 -21.15 -15.67 0.09
N ALA A 207 -21.17 -14.47 -0.47
CA ALA A 207 -20.46 -14.07 -1.69
C ALA A 207 -19.02 -13.56 -1.44
N ARG A 208 -18.43 -13.84 -0.26
CA ARG A 208 -17.15 -13.29 0.22
C ARG A 208 -16.02 -13.60 -0.75
N ASP A 209 -15.59 -12.58 -1.47
CA ASP A 209 -14.19 -12.40 -1.83
C ASP A 209 -13.81 -10.95 -1.58
N ILE A 210 -12.78 -10.73 -0.77
CA ILE A 210 -12.14 -9.40 -0.54
C ILE A 210 -11.56 -8.85 -1.85
N ALA A 211 -11.42 -9.75 -2.82
CA ALA A 211 -10.93 -9.55 -4.17
C ALA A 211 -11.78 -10.38 -5.16
N PRO A 212 -13.04 -10.01 -5.45
CA PRO A 212 -13.95 -10.85 -6.25
C PRO A 212 -13.48 -11.03 -7.69
N ASN A 213 -12.78 -10.05 -8.25
CA ASN A 213 -12.25 -10.13 -9.61
C ASN A 213 -11.02 -11.04 -9.64
N LEU A 214 -10.18 -10.97 -8.60
CA LEU A 214 -9.07 -11.91 -8.43
C LEU A 214 -9.58 -13.33 -8.18
N ALA A 215 -10.61 -13.50 -7.35
CA ALA A 215 -11.22 -14.79 -7.07
C ALA A 215 -11.80 -15.47 -8.32
N ALA A 216 -12.33 -14.68 -9.26
CA ALA A 216 -12.74 -15.19 -10.56
C ALA A 216 -11.55 -15.58 -11.48
N SER A 217 -10.36 -15.04 -11.22
CA SER A 217 -9.19 -15.14 -12.10
C SER A 217 -8.05 -16.01 -11.55
N ALA A 218 -8.12 -16.43 -10.27
CA ALA A 218 -7.05 -17.09 -9.54
C ALA A 218 -7.55 -18.25 -8.70
N ASN A 219 -6.65 -19.19 -8.40
CA ASN A 219 -6.93 -20.35 -7.55
C ASN A 219 -6.49 -20.08 -6.11
N TYR A 220 -7.35 -20.36 -5.15
CA TYR A 220 -7.11 -20.15 -3.72
C TYR A 220 -6.92 -21.50 -3.04
N GLU A 221 -5.81 -21.66 -2.32
CA GLU A 221 -5.46 -22.89 -1.63
C GLU A 221 -5.02 -22.60 -0.20
N ILE A 222 -5.50 -23.43 0.73
CA ILE A 222 -5.03 -23.42 2.11
C ILE A 222 -3.91 -24.45 2.24
N ILE A 223 -2.72 -23.98 2.58
CA ILE A 223 -1.50 -24.77 2.76
C ILE A 223 -1.19 -24.87 4.26
N ALA A 224 -0.75 -26.04 4.73
CA ALA A 224 -0.43 -26.28 6.13
C ALA A 224 -1.58 -25.87 7.10
N ASN A 225 -2.83 -26.18 6.72
CA ASN A 225 -4.08 -25.88 7.44
C ASN A 225 -4.49 -24.41 7.57
N HIS A 226 -3.54 -23.46 7.51
CA HIS A 226 -3.82 -22.06 7.82
C HIS A 226 -3.24 -21.05 6.83
N SER A 227 -2.13 -21.35 6.14
CA SER A 227 -1.52 -20.42 5.18
C SER A 227 -2.36 -20.30 3.92
N LEU A 228 -2.43 -19.12 3.33
CA LEU A 228 -3.17 -18.88 2.10
C LEU A 228 -2.21 -18.72 0.92
N MET A 229 -2.36 -19.56 -0.09
CA MET A 229 -1.67 -19.43 -1.38
C MET A 229 -2.69 -19.08 -2.46
N VAL A 230 -2.50 -17.95 -3.13
CA VAL A 230 -3.32 -17.54 -4.28
C VAL A 230 -2.47 -17.63 -5.53
N THR A 231 -2.85 -18.50 -6.46
CA THR A 231 -2.17 -18.67 -7.75
C THR A 231 -2.97 -17.99 -8.84
N TRP A 232 -2.47 -16.86 -9.35
CA TRP A 232 -3.01 -16.17 -10.51
C TRP A 232 -2.26 -16.64 -11.77
N PRO A 233 -2.87 -17.50 -12.62
CA PRO A 233 -2.16 -18.13 -13.73
C PRO A 233 -1.70 -17.11 -14.77
N GLY A 234 -0.46 -17.28 -15.24
CA GLY A 234 0.07 -16.52 -16.36
C GLY A 234 -0.34 -17.10 -17.71
N ALA A 235 -0.33 -16.25 -18.75
CA ALA A 235 -0.55 -16.69 -20.13
C ALA A 235 0.55 -17.64 -20.65
N ASP A 236 1.78 -17.52 -20.14
CA ASP A 236 2.92 -18.35 -20.51
C ASP A 236 3.39 -19.22 -19.33
N PRO A 237 3.07 -20.53 -19.31
CA PRO A 237 3.44 -21.43 -18.22
C PRO A 237 4.93 -21.78 -18.19
N ALA A 238 5.71 -21.45 -19.24
CA ALA A 238 7.15 -21.72 -19.28
C ALA A 238 7.95 -20.72 -18.43
N LEU A 239 7.35 -19.57 -18.10
CA LEU A 239 8.01 -18.52 -17.34
C LEU A 239 7.87 -18.77 -15.81
N LYS A 240 9.00 -18.67 -15.10
CA LYS A 240 9.09 -18.83 -13.63
C LYS A 240 8.23 -17.81 -12.88
N PRO A 241 7.44 -18.17 -11.86
CA PRO A 241 6.47 -17.25 -11.25
C PRO A 241 7.10 -16.06 -10.50
N LEU A 242 6.35 -14.96 -10.40
CA LEU A 242 6.58 -13.90 -9.40
C LEU A 242 5.89 -14.30 -8.11
N VAL A 243 6.56 -14.16 -6.97
CA VAL A 243 5.99 -14.41 -5.65
C VAL A 243 5.96 -13.11 -4.85
N LEU A 244 4.77 -12.73 -4.37
CA LEU A 244 4.59 -11.63 -3.43
C LEU A 244 4.12 -12.19 -2.10
N MET A 245 4.82 -11.82 -1.04
CA MET A 245 4.63 -12.38 0.30
C MET A 245 4.06 -11.34 1.27
N ALA A 246 3.38 -11.86 2.28
CA ALA A 246 3.02 -11.18 3.52
C ALA A 246 2.71 -12.25 4.57
N HIS A 247 2.56 -11.90 5.84
CA HIS A 247 2.09 -12.83 6.88
C HIS A 247 0.79 -12.39 7.55
N MET A 248 0.10 -13.35 8.16
CA MET A 248 -1.26 -13.18 8.71
C MET A 248 -1.31 -13.14 10.23
N ASP A 249 -0.30 -13.70 10.89
CA ASP A 249 -0.13 -13.61 12.33
C ASP A 249 0.37 -12.22 12.75
N VAL A 250 0.42 -12.01 14.06
CA VAL A 250 0.87 -10.77 14.69
C VAL A 250 1.42 -11.11 16.06
N VAL A 251 2.40 -10.35 16.55
CA VAL A 251 2.81 -10.47 17.97
C VAL A 251 1.66 -10.19 18.96
N PRO A 252 1.71 -10.80 20.17
CA PRO A 252 0.75 -10.50 21.22
C PRO A 252 0.84 -9.04 21.69
N VAL A 253 -0.23 -8.58 22.35
CA VAL A 253 -0.19 -7.38 23.19
C VAL A 253 0.28 -7.80 24.58
N ASN A 254 1.25 -7.08 25.14
CA ASN A 254 1.77 -7.39 26.47
C ASN A 254 0.64 -7.30 27.51
N PRO A 255 0.36 -8.37 28.27
CA PRO A 255 -0.73 -8.36 29.25
C PRO A 255 -0.58 -7.21 30.25
N GLY A 256 -1.63 -6.43 30.44
CA GLY A 256 -1.65 -5.26 31.33
C GLY A 256 -1.25 -3.93 30.68
N THR A 257 -0.85 -3.93 29.40
CA THR A 257 -0.53 -2.71 28.62
C THR A 257 -1.66 -2.28 27.69
N GLU A 258 -2.84 -2.93 27.75
CA GLU A 258 -3.96 -2.64 26.86
C GLU A 258 -4.46 -1.19 27.00
N GLY A 259 -4.30 -0.59 28.19
CA GLY A 259 -4.63 0.81 28.47
C GLY A 259 -3.66 1.84 27.86
N ASP A 260 -2.47 1.41 27.44
CA ASP A 260 -1.47 2.29 26.79
C ASP A 260 -1.80 2.52 25.31
N TRP A 261 -2.72 1.72 24.76
CA TRP A 261 -3.21 1.90 23.41
C TRP A 261 -4.26 3.01 23.35
N THR A 262 -4.08 3.95 22.42
CA THR A 262 -5.04 5.03 22.16
C THR A 262 -6.39 4.49 21.69
N ARG A 263 -6.37 3.35 20.99
CA ARG A 263 -7.54 2.58 20.52
C ARG A 263 -7.29 1.11 20.77
N ALA A 264 -8.36 0.33 20.99
CA ALA A 264 -8.18 -1.08 21.27
C ALA A 264 -7.34 -1.78 20.17
N PRO A 265 -6.33 -2.57 20.54
CA PRO A 265 -5.29 -3.05 19.61
C PRO A 265 -5.83 -3.84 18.41
N PHE A 266 -6.95 -4.55 18.59
CA PHE A 266 -7.53 -5.40 17.55
C PHE A 266 -8.78 -4.80 16.87
N ASP A 267 -9.08 -3.52 17.10
CA ASP A 267 -10.25 -2.85 16.53
C ASP A 267 -10.02 -2.36 15.09
N GLY A 268 -8.77 -2.26 14.63
CA GLY A 268 -8.39 -1.67 13.34
C GLY A 268 -8.99 -0.27 13.17
N ALA A 269 -8.83 0.59 14.18
CA ALA A 269 -9.51 1.88 14.23
C ALA A 269 -8.87 2.86 13.23
N VAL A 270 -9.70 3.54 12.44
CA VAL A 270 -9.23 4.65 11.61
C VAL A 270 -9.42 5.94 12.40
N ASP A 271 -8.34 6.70 12.57
CA ASP A 271 -8.30 8.00 13.25
C ASP A 271 -7.40 8.96 12.47
N ASP A 272 -7.91 10.14 12.11
CA ASP A 272 -7.17 11.17 11.34
C ASP A 272 -6.32 10.63 10.15
N ASP A 273 -6.95 9.80 9.30
CA ASP A 273 -6.33 9.15 8.12
C ASP A 273 -5.17 8.19 8.43
N VAL A 274 -5.17 7.65 9.65
CA VAL A 274 -4.26 6.60 10.11
C VAL A 274 -5.06 5.40 10.60
N VAL A 275 -4.64 4.19 10.22
CA VAL A 275 -5.14 2.94 10.78
C VAL A 275 -4.30 2.60 12.00
N ILE A 276 -4.94 2.49 13.16
CA ILE A 276 -4.35 2.12 14.44
C ILE A 276 -4.79 0.70 14.79
N GLY A 277 -3.82 -0.19 14.98
CA GLY A 277 -4.07 -1.55 15.41
C GLY A 277 -2.86 -2.45 15.24
N ARG A 278 -2.80 -3.51 16.05
CA ARG A 278 -1.79 -4.56 15.94
C ARG A 278 -1.91 -5.24 14.56
N GLY A 279 -0.81 -5.27 13.83
CA GLY A 279 -0.72 -5.77 12.46
C GLY A 279 -1.09 -4.77 11.37
N ALA A 280 -1.37 -3.51 11.72
CA ALA A 280 -1.60 -2.46 10.73
C ALA A 280 -0.35 -2.20 9.87
N LEU A 281 0.82 -2.22 10.49
CA LEU A 281 2.12 -2.06 9.84
C LEU A 281 2.80 -3.41 9.57
N ASP A 282 2.62 -4.39 10.44
CA ASP A 282 3.37 -5.67 10.43
C ASP A 282 2.44 -6.90 10.66
N ASP A 283 1.92 -7.55 9.62
CA ASP A 283 2.11 -7.25 8.19
C ASP A 283 0.79 -7.30 7.39
N LYS A 284 -0.36 -7.19 8.08
CA LYS A 284 -1.67 -7.24 7.42
C LYS A 284 -1.91 -6.05 6.50
N GLY A 285 -1.19 -4.94 6.70
CA GLY A 285 -1.15 -3.80 5.78
C GLY A 285 -0.66 -4.22 4.39
N ALA A 286 0.47 -4.92 4.29
CA ALA A 286 1.01 -5.43 3.03
C ALA A 286 0.09 -6.48 2.40
N MET A 287 -0.38 -7.44 3.18
CA MET A 287 -1.34 -8.45 2.68
C MET A 287 -2.56 -7.79 2.04
N THR A 288 -3.15 -6.79 2.71
CA THR A 288 -4.32 -6.07 2.20
C THR A 288 -4.00 -5.30 0.93
N ALA A 289 -2.85 -4.63 0.87
CA ALA A 289 -2.40 -3.88 -0.30
C ALA A 289 -2.15 -4.79 -1.51
N ILE A 290 -1.53 -5.96 -1.31
CA ILE A 290 -1.30 -6.97 -2.35
C ILE A 290 -2.63 -7.47 -2.92
N LEU A 291 -3.57 -7.87 -2.05
CA LEU A 291 -4.89 -8.35 -2.49
C LEU A 291 -5.67 -7.28 -3.25
N LYS A 292 -5.63 -6.02 -2.79
CA LYS A 292 -6.30 -4.91 -3.46
C LYS A 292 -5.67 -4.54 -4.79
N ALA A 293 -4.34 -4.60 -4.88
CA ALA A 293 -3.62 -4.40 -6.13
C ALA A 293 -4.02 -5.45 -7.17
N ALA A 294 -3.99 -6.72 -6.78
CA ALA A 294 -4.35 -7.83 -7.66
C ALA A 294 -5.82 -7.79 -8.09
N ASP A 295 -6.75 -7.50 -7.18
CA ASP A 295 -8.17 -7.35 -7.50
C ASP A 295 -8.44 -6.21 -8.49
N ALA A 296 -7.81 -5.06 -8.28
CA ALA A 296 -7.97 -3.89 -9.14
C ALA A 296 -7.40 -4.16 -10.55
N LEU A 297 -6.28 -4.87 -10.64
CA LEU A 297 -5.71 -5.30 -11.92
C LEU A 297 -6.64 -6.30 -12.61
N ALA A 298 -7.13 -7.33 -11.90
CA ALA A 298 -8.07 -8.29 -12.47
C ALA A 298 -9.36 -7.61 -12.97
N ALA A 299 -9.90 -6.64 -12.20
CA ALA A 299 -11.06 -5.84 -12.60
C ALA A 299 -10.82 -5.00 -13.86
N SER A 300 -9.58 -4.58 -14.10
CA SER A 300 -9.20 -3.84 -15.32
C SER A 300 -9.04 -4.73 -16.56
N GLY A 301 -9.14 -6.05 -16.41
CA GLY A 301 -8.91 -7.02 -17.49
C GLY A 301 -7.43 -7.36 -17.70
N PHE A 302 -6.55 -6.99 -16.77
CA PHE A 302 -5.14 -7.38 -16.81
C PHE A 302 -5.00 -8.90 -16.69
N ALA A 303 -4.25 -9.50 -17.60
CA ALA A 303 -3.90 -10.92 -17.58
C ALA A 303 -2.37 -11.01 -17.55
N PRO A 304 -1.77 -11.54 -16.47
CA PRO A 304 -0.32 -11.53 -16.35
C PRO A 304 0.31 -12.51 -17.37
N LYS A 305 1.47 -12.15 -17.94
CA LYS A 305 2.19 -13.06 -18.84
C LYS A 305 2.81 -14.21 -18.05
N ARG A 306 3.36 -13.91 -16.86
CA ARG A 306 3.82 -14.90 -15.88
C ARG A 306 2.80 -15.22 -14.82
N THR A 307 2.87 -16.42 -14.26
CA THR A 307 2.10 -16.76 -13.06
C THR A 307 2.54 -15.87 -11.89
N ILE A 308 1.57 -15.31 -11.17
CA ILE A 308 1.79 -14.57 -9.93
C ILE A 308 1.27 -15.43 -8.77
N ILE A 309 2.11 -15.60 -7.75
CA ILE A 309 1.77 -16.31 -6.53
C ILE A 309 1.73 -15.29 -5.39
N LEU A 310 0.58 -15.20 -4.72
CA LEU A 310 0.45 -14.46 -3.48
C LEU A 310 0.56 -15.47 -2.34
N ALA A 311 1.60 -15.34 -1.53
CA ALA A 311 1.99 -16.32 -0.52
C ALA A 311 1.84 -15.71 0.87
N PHE A 312 0.79 -16.09 1.59
CA PHE A 312 0.47 -15.55 2.91
C PHE A 312 0.71 -16.59 4.02
N GLY A 313 1.81 -16.39 4.77
CA GLY A 313 2.19 -17.21 5.94
C GLY A 313 1.25 -16.98 7.12
N HIS A 314 1.22 -17.91 8.08
CA HIS A 314 0.34 -17.81 9.27
C HIS A 314 1.08 -17.83 10.61
N ASP A 315 2.41 -17.91 10.57
CA ASP A 315 3.26 -18.16 11.75
C ASP A 315 4.66 -17.55 11.62
N GLU A 316 4.83 -16.43 10.91
CA GLU A 316 6.12 -15.73 10.72
C GLU A 316 6.74 -15.37 12.08
N GLU A 317 5.92 -14.82 12.98
CA GLU A 317 6.28 -14.23 14.28
C GLU A 317 6.78 -15.28 15.29
N VAL A 318 6.78 -16.55 14.87
CA VAL A 318 7.26 -17.69 15.65
C VAL A 318 8.24 -18.58 14.87
N LEU A 319 7.80 -19.25 13.80
CA LEU A 319 8.54 -20.36 13.19
C LEU A 319 8.63 -20.25 11.65
N GLY A 320 7.61 -19.70 10.98
CA GLY A 320 7.53 -19.56 9.53
C GLY A 320 7.32 -20.88 8.78
N ILE A 321 6.63 -21.85 9.39
CA ILE A 321 6.33 -23.16 8.78
C ILE A 321 5.37 -22.98 7.60
N GLY A 322 4.46 -22.02 7.70
CA GLY A 322 3.50 -21.68 6.67
C GLY A 322 4.17 -21.24 5.37
N ALA A 323 5.09 -20.28 5.44
CA ALA A 323 5.85 -19.85 4.27
C ALA A 323 6.77 -20.95 3.73
N ALA A 324 7.41 -21.74 4.59
CA ALA A 324 8.22 -22.89 4.17
C ALA A 324 7.40 -23.89 3.34
N SER A 325 6.16 -24.14 3.76
CA SER A 325 5.23 -25.04 3.08
C SER A 325 4.79 -24.49 1.72
N ILE A 326 4.49 -23.18 1.63
CA ILE A 326 4.16 -22.53 0.36
C ILE A 326 5.36 -22.55 -0.60
N ALA A 327 6.57 -22.26 -0.10
CA ALA A 327 7.80 -22.30 -0.89
C ALA A 327 8.07 -23.71 -1.44
N TYR A 328 7.84 -24.74 -0.64
CA TYR A 328 7.95 -26.14 -1.06
C TYR A 328 6.94 -26.49 -2.15
N VAL A 329 5.65 -26.21 -1.93
CA VAL A 329 4.59 -26.47 -2.91
C VAL A 329 4.82 -25.73 -4.22
N THR A 330 5.22 -24.46 -4.13
CA THR A 330 5.57 -23.64 -5.31
C THR A 330 6.75 -24.25 -6.06
N SER A 331 7.79 -24.66 -5.35
CA SER A 331 8.99 -25.25 -5.96
C SER A 331 8.70 -26.58 -6.66
N LEU A 332 7.82 -27.39 -6.09
CA LEU A 332 7.37 -28.64 -6.71
C LEU A 332 6.57 -28.39 -8.00
N ARG A 333 5.74 -27.34 -8.04
CA ARG A 333 4.84 -27.06 -9.16
C ARG A 333 5.50 -26.28 -10.29
N PHE A 334 6.34 -25.31 -9.96
CA PHE A 334 6.86 -24.32 -10.90
C PHE A 334 8.40 -24.28 -10.96
N GLY A 335 9.10 -25.08 -10.15
CA GLY A 335 10.54 -24.96 -10.00
C GLY A 335 10.92 -23.67 -9.28
N LYS A 336 11.97 -22.99 -9.75
CA LYS A 336 12.39 -21.73 -9.13
C LYS A 336 11.43 -20.59 -9.44
N ALA A 337 11.19 -19.72 -8.46
CA ALA A 337 10.57 -18.42 -8.71
C ALA A 337 11.53 -17.47 -9.47
N HIS A 338 10.99 -16.58 -10.29
CA HIS A 338 11.76 -15.52 -10.94
C HIS A 338 12.23 -14.48 -9.92
N MET A 339 11.30 -14.05 -9.07
CA MET A 339 11.55 -13.09 -8.01
C MET A 339 10.57 -13.37 -6.87
N VAL A 340 11.07 -13.26 -5.65
CA VAL A 340 10.28 -13.26 -4.43
C VAL A 340 10.42 -11.87 -3.80
N VAL A 341 9.31 -11.25 -3.44
CA VAL A 341 9.31 -9.99 -2.70
C VAL A 341 8.50 -10.17 -1.43
N ASP A 342 9.14 -9.91 -0.30
CA ASP A 342 8.55 -10.00 1.04
C ASP A 342 8.65 -8.66 1.76
N GLU A 343 8.14 -8.60 2.99
CA GLU A 343 8.36 -7.50 3.91
C GLU A 343 9.85 -7.23 4.18
N GLY A 344 10.15 -6.12 4.86
CA GLY A 344 11.50 -5.79 5.29
C GLY A 344 11.79 -4.31 5.21
N PHE A 345 12.60 -3.86 4.25
CA PHE A 345 12.92 -2.44 4.16
C PHE A 345 11.83 -1.62 3.44
N MET A 346 11.91 -0.31 3.57
CA MET A 346 11.00 0.67 2.96
C MET A 346 11.77 1.94 2.58
N THR A 347 11.05 2.97 2.15
CA THR A 347 11.60 4.31 2.09
C THR A 347 11.56 4.96 3.47
N LEU A 348 12.67 5.56 3.90
CA LEU A 348 12.73 6.35 5.13
C LEU A 348 12.93 7.82 4.81
N ASP A 349 12.17 8.68 5.49
CA ASP A 349 12.27 10.13 5.37
C ASP A 349 12.27 10.85 6.73
N PRO A 350 13.42 11.35 7.22
CA PRO A 350 14.76 11.23 6.63
C PRO A 350 15.41 9.87 6.95
N PHE A 351 16.28 9.40 6.05
CA PHE A 351 17.16 8.27 6.33
C PHE A 351 18.30 8.68 7.27
N PRO A 352 18.54 7.98 8.39
CA PRO A 352 19.46 8.43 9.44
C PRO A 352 20.89 8.73 8.97
N ALA A 353 21.43 7.96 8.01
CA ALA A 353 22.83 8.12 7.58
C ALA A 353 23.06 9.32 6.64
N THR A 354 22.03 9.78 5.93
CA THR A 354 22.13 10.86 4.93
C THR A 354 21.38 12.12 5.37
N GLY A 355 20.45 12.01 6.32
CA GLY A 355 19.54 13.09 6.68
C GLY A 355 18.56 13.46 5.56
N LYS A 356 18.47 12.64 4.51
CA LYS A 356 17.59 12.82 3.35
C LYS A 356 16.79 11.56 3.14
N ARG A 357 15.72 11.65 2.35
CA ARG A 357 14.94 10.50 1.94
C ARG A 357 15.81 9.47 1.20
N ALA A 358 15.70 8.21 1.57
CA ALA A 358 16.34 7.09 0.86
C ALA A 358 15.45 5.86 0.88
N THR A 359 15.47 5.09 -0.20
CA THR A 359 14.75 3.82 -0.31
C THR A 359 15.72 2.67 -0.17
N ILE A 360 15.48 1.79 0.79
CA ILE A 360 16.30 0.60 0.99
C ILE A 360 15.53 -0.62 0.50
N VAL A 361 16.21 -1.49 -0.24
CA VAL A 361 15.68 -2.79 -0.67
C VAL A 361 16.55 -3.87 -0.04
N GLY A 362 15.97 -4.73 0.79
CA GLY A 362 16.73 -5.80 1.44
C GLY A 362 17.11 -6.87 0.43
N VAL A 363 18.41 -7.15 0.30
CA VAL A 363 18.95 -8.14 -0.65
C VAL A 363 19.45 -9.41 0.04
N ALA A 364 19.60 -9.36 1.35
CA ALA A 364 19.93 -10.49 2.20
C ALA A 364 19.41 -10.23 3.62
N GLU A 365 19.38 -11.28 4.43
CA GLU A 365 19.14 -11.18 5.86
C GLU A 365 20.13 -11.99 6.69
N LYS A 366 20.26 -11.63 7.96
CA LYS A 366 21.17 -12.31 8.89
C LYS A 366 20.59 -13.65 9.36
N GLY A 367 21.47 -14.62 9.53
CA GLY A 367 21.11 -15.92 10.11
C GLY A 367 20.92 -15.83 11.61
N VAL A 368 20.38 -16.89 12.21
CA VAL A 368 20.24 -17.03 13.66
C VAL A 368 20.88 -18.32 14.12
N LEU A 369 21.67 -18.21 15.19
CA LEU A 369 22.22 -19.34 15.92
C LEU A 369 22.07 -19.05 17.42
N ASN A 370 21.33 -19.89 18.14
CA ASN A 370 21.26 -19.82 19.60
C ASN A 370 22.17 -20.88 20.19
N ILE A 371 22.96 -20.49 21.20
CA ILE A 371 23.84 -21.41 21.92
C ILE A 371 23.51 -21.35 23.40
N ARG A 372 23.11 -22.48 23.97
CA ARG A 372 22.91 -22.64 25.40
C ARG A 372 24.23 -22.98 26.06
N LEU A 373 24.66 -22.11 26.96
CA LEU A 373 25.76 -22.35 27.88
C LEU A 373 25.20 -22.97 29.16
N THR A 374 25.85 -24.02 29.66
CA THR A 374 25.52 -24.63 30.95
C THR A 374 26.78 -24.77 31.79
N ALA A 375 26.71 -24.31 33.04
CA ALA A 375 27.70 -24.59 34.06
C ALA A 375 27.07 -25.39 35.20
N SER A 376 27.79 -26.40 35.68
CA SER A 376 27.38 -27.23 36.82
C SER A 376 28.32 -26.99 37.99
N GLY A 377 27.78 -26.99 39.21
CA GLY A 377 28.54 -26.78 40.44
C GLY A 377 27.89 -27.42 41.65
N GLU A 378 28.57 -27.33 42.79
CA GLU A 378 28.02 -27.82 44.06
C GLU A 378 26.92 -26.88 44.57
N GLY A 379 25.77 -27.44 44.92
CA GLY A 379 24.68 -26.71 45.58
C GLY A 379 24.95 -26.59 47.08
N GLY A 380 24.21 -25.70 47.75
CA GLY A 380 24.37 -25.51 49.19
C GLY A 380 23.86 -24.17 49.70
N HIS A 381 24.10 -23.89 50.97
CA HIS A 381 23.75 -22.63 51.59
C HIS A 381 24.79 -21.55 51.24
N SER A 382 24.34 -20.35 50.86
CA SER A 382 25.24 -19.27 50.39
C SER A 382 26.26 -18.78 51.43
N SER A 383 26.11 -19.14 52.70
CA SER A 383 27.06 -18.81 53.78
C SER A 383 28.32 -19.68 53.81
N ILE A 384 28.37 -20.77 53.02
CA ILE A 384 29.52 -21.66 52.92
C ILE A 384 29.78 -21.95 51.43
N PRO A 385 30.14 -20.93 50.63
CA PRO A 385 30.31 -21.11 49.21
C PRO A 385 31.57 -21.93 48.88
N PRO A 386 31.55 -22.76 47.82
CA PRO A 386 32.75 -23.33 47.25
C PRO A 386 33.63 -22.22 46.64
N ARG A 387 34.88 -22.54 46.30
CA ARG A 387 35.81 -21.56 45.72
C ARG A 387 35.35 -20.94 44.39
N ARG A 388 34.48 -21.64 43.66
CA ARG A 388 33.89 -21.21 42.39
C ARG A 388 32.51 -21.84 42.26
N THR A 389 31.51 -21.00 42.04
CA THR A 389 30.11 -21.40 41.89
C THR A 389 29.76 -21.67 40.42
N ALA A 390 28.64 -22.36 40.17
CA ALA A 390 28.14 -22.54 38.80
C ALA A 390 27.83 -21.19 38.11
N VAL A 391 27.36 -20.20 38.88
CA VAL A 391 27.04 -18.86 38.36
C VAL A 391 28.30 -18.11 37.94
N GLU A 392 29.37 -18.17 38.74
CA GLU A 392 30.67 -17.57 38.37
C GLU A 392 31.25 -18.24 37.12
N ALA A 393 31.20 -19.57 37.05
CA ALA A 393 31.65 -20.30 35.86
C ALA A 393 30.86 -19.92 34.61
N LEU A 394 29.52 -19.81 34.71
CA LEU A 394 28.67 -19.35 33.62
C LEU A 394 29.02 -17.91 33.21
N ALA A 395 29.21 -17.01 34.18
CA ALA A 395 29.57 -15.61 33.93
C ALA A 395 30.91 -15.50 33.18
N GLU A 396 31.92 -16.29 33.55
CA GLU A 396 33.19 -16.38 32.81
C GLU A 396 32.98 -16.86 31.37
N GLY A 397 32.11 -17.84 31.15
CA GLY A 397 31.77 -18.33 29.80
C GLY A 397 31.08 -17.27 28.94
N ILE A 398 30.12 -16.55 29.51
CA ILE A 398 29.43 -15.42 28.84
C ILE A 398 30.44 -14.30 28.53
N ASP A 399 31.29 -13.95 29.48
CA ASP A 399 32.31 -12.91 29.30
C ASP A 399 33.33 -13.28 28.22
N ALA A 400 33.80 -14.54 28.22
CA ALA A 400 34.70 -15.04 27.18
C ALA A 400 34.08 -14.94 25.78
N LEU A 401 32.81 -15.31 25.63
CA LEU A 401 32.11 -15.23 24.35
C LEU A 401 31.85 -13.79 23.90
N THR A 402 31.36 -12.94 24.79
CA THR A 402 31.06 -11.53 24.46
C THR A 402 32.32 -10.71 24.16
N LYS A 403 33.48 -11.08 24.74
CA LYS A 403 34.80 -10.53 24.37
C LYS A 403 35.31 -11.06 23.04
N SER A 404 34.91 -12.26 22.62
CA SER A 404 35.29 -12.87 21.34
C SER A 404 34.52 -12.34 20.12
N ARG A 405 34.25 -11.03 20.07
CA ARG A 405 33.49 -10.40 18.97
C ARG A 405 34.08 -10.72 17.60
N LEU A 406 33.21 -10.81 16.59
CA LEU A 406 33.64 -11.01 15.21
C LEU A 406 34.11 -9.68 14.61
N ASP A 407 35.12 -9.79 13.74
CA ASP A 407 35.78 -8.62 13.16
C ASP A 407 34.79 -7.88 12.26
N PRO A 408 34.70 -6.54 12.37
CA PRO A 408 33.85 -5.77 11.49
C PRO A 408 34.42 -5.76 10.08
N ASP A 409 33.52 -5.82 9.09
CA ASP A 409 33.89 -5.57 7.71
C ASP A 409 32.87 -4.63 7.05
N PRO A 410 33.12 -3.31 7.09
CA PRO A 410 32.24 -2.34 6.45
C PRO A 410 32.25 -2.46 4.91
N MET A 411 33.22 -3.20 4.34
CA MET A 411 33.38 -3.38 2.90
C MET A 411 32.78 -4.71 2.40
N ALA A 412 32.27 -5.54 3.30
CA ALA A 412 31.56 -6.77 2.91
C ALA A 412 30.21 -6.43 2.27
N SER A 413 29.84 -7.19 1.25
CA SER A 413 28.53 -7.08 0.61
C SER A 413 27.42 -7.52 1.58
N PRO A 414 26.23 -6.86 1.57
CA PRO A 414 25.80 -5.75 0.70
C PRO A 414 26.06 -4.34 1.28
N VAL A 415 26.81 -4.25 2.40
CA VAL A 415 27.02 -3.00 3.16
C VAL A 415 27.75 -1.95 2.32
N LYS A 416 28.76 -2.38 1.58
CA LYS A 416 29.54 -1.52 0.69
C LYS A 416 28.66 -0.90 -0.40
N GLU A 417 27.82 -1.71 -1.05
CA GLU A 417 26.93 -1.29 -2.13
C GLU A 417 25.86 -0.32 -1.63
N MET A 418 25.36 -0.51 -0.40
CA MET A 418 24.47 0.45 0.26
C MET A 418 25.12 1.85 0.30
N PHE A 419 26.34 1.94 0.84
CA PHE A 419 27.06 3.20 0.95
C PHE A 419 27.42 3.81 -0.40
N GLN A 420 27.73 2.97 -1.40
CA GLN A 420 28.00 3.45 -2.76
C GLN A 420 26.76 4.08 -3.39
N SER A 421 25.59 3.46 -3.26
CA SER A 421 24.32 4.00 -3.78
C SER A 421 23.92 5.31 -3.10
N LEU A 422 24.20 5.45 -1.81
CA LEU A 422 23.89 6.67 -1.04
C LEU A 422 25.00 7.72 -1.06
N SER A 423 26.11 7.46 -1.76
CA SER A 423 27.32 8.28 -1.71
C SER A 423 27.10 9.74 -2.13
N ALA A 424 26.11 10.05 -2.96
CA ALA A 424 25.78 11.42 -3.34
C ALA A 424 25.31 12.28 -2.15
N ASP A 425 24.64 11.66 -1.17
CA ASP A 425 23.99 12.35 -0.06
C ASP A 425 24.70 12.22 1.28
N LEU A 426 25.76 11.41 1.35
CA LEU A 426 26.57 11.29 2.56
C LEU A 426 27.37 12.58 2.86
N PRO A 427 27.73 12.85 4.14
CA PRO A 427 28.67 13.90 4.49
C PRO A 427 30.04 13.71 3.82
N MET A 428 30.73 14.81 3.48
CA MET A 428 32.02 14.77 2.77
C MET A 428 33.08 13.94 3.51
N THR A 429 33.10 14.00 4.84
CA THR A 429 33.99 13.20 5.69
C THR A 429 33.73 11.70 5.54
N THR A 430 32.46 11.30 5.56
CA THR A 430 32.04 9.92 5.35
C THR A 430 32.35 9.45 3.94
N LYS A 431 32.10 10.27 2.92
CA LYS A 431 32.49 9.96 1.52
C LYS A 431 33.99 9.74 1.39
N PHE A 432 34.80 10.63 1.95
CA PHE A 432 36.26 10.51 1.93
C PHE A 432 36.73 9.22 2.62
N ALA A 433 36.16 8.91 3.79
CA ALA A 433 36.49 7.70 4.53
C ALA A 433 36.14 6.42 3.75
N LEU A 434 34.96 6.38 3.11
CA LEU A 434 34.51 5.26 2.29
C LEU A 434 35.29 5.10 0.99
N ALA A 435 35.59 6.21 0.30
CA ALA A 435 36.40 6.19 -0.93
C ALA A 435 37.82 5.68 -0.68
N ASN A 436 38.35 5.92 0.52
CA ASN A 436 39.65 5.45 0.97
C ASN A 436 39.56 4.25 1.92
N ALA A 437 38.44 3.53 1.94
CA ALA A 437 38.23 2.42 2.88
C ALA A 437 39.25 1.29 2.70
N TRP A 438 39.90 1.18 1.54
CA TRP A 438 41.03 0.27 1.32
C TRP A 438 42.20 0.55 2.28
N ALA A 439 42.42 1.80 2.68
CA ALA A 439 43.44 2.22 3.65
C ALA A 439 42.85 2.56 5.04
N LEU A 440 41.61 3.06 5.07
CA LEU A 440 40.93 3.55 6.27
C LEU A 440 39.94 2.56 6.87
N LYS A 441 40.00 1.27 6.49
CA LYS A 441 39.08 0.23 6.98
C LYS A 441 38.86 0.25 8.50
N PRO A 442 39.92 0.34 9.36
CA PRO A 442 39.73 0.38 10.80
C PRO A 442 39.00 1.64 11.28
N VAL A 443 39.25 2.78 10.63
CA VAL A 443 38.61 4.06 10.96
C VAL A 443 37.13 4.04 10.58
N VAL A 444 36.80 3.54 9.39
CA VAL A 444 35.41 3.38 8.93
C VAL A 444 34.65 2.43 9.85
N ALA A 445 35.24 1.27 10.17
CA ALA A 445 34.63 0.28 11.06
C ALA A 445 34.38 0.84 12.48
N ALA A 446 35.33 1.60 13.02
CA ALA A 446 35.19 2.25 14.32
C ALA A 446 34.10 3.33 14.29
N SER A 447 34.01 4.12 13.21
CA SER A 447 32.96 5.12 13.05
C SER A 447 31.56 4.51 13.02
N LEU A 448 31.38 3.38 12.31
CA LEU A 448 30.10 2.66 12.26
C LEU A 448 29.79 1.93 13.57
N ALA A 449 30.80 1.59 14.37
CA ALA A 449 30.59 0.97 15.68
C ALA A 449 29.99 1.93 16.73
N GLY A 450 29.91 3.24 16.43
CA GLY A 450 29.33 4.24 17.33
C GLY A 450 27.80 4.18 17.45
N ASP A 451 27.09 3.59 16.48
CA ASP A 451 25.65 3.32 16.55
C ASP A 451 25.41 1.79 16.49
N PRO A 452 24.61 1.21 17.41
CA PRO A 452 24.39 -0.24 17.45
C PRO A 452 23.82 -0.83 16.15
N ARG A 453 23.00 -0.07 15.41
CA ARG A 453 22.39 -0.54 14.15
C ARG A 453 23.45 -0.67 13.07
N THR A 454 24.32 0.34 12.93
CA THR A 454 25.42 0.29 11.96
C THR A 454 26.52 -0.69 12.37
N ASP A 455 26.75 -0.92 13.67
CA ASP A 455 27.66 -1.97 14.13
C ASP A 455 27.12 -3.37 13.79
N ALA A 456 25.82 -3.60 13.96
CA ALA A 456 25.19 -4.87 13.67
C ALA A 456 25.20 -5.22 12.17
N VAL A 457 25.23 -4.23 11.29
CA VAL A 457 25.31 -4.41 9.84
C VAL A 457 26.68 -4.93 9.39
N GLN A 458 27.79 -4.62 10.09
CA GLN A 458 29.14 -4.95 9.63
C GLN A 458 29.73 -6.27 10.17
N ARG A 459 29.03 -6.97 11.06
CA ARG A 459 29.54 -8.19 11.72
C ARG A 459 28.44 -9.12 12.23
N THR A 460 28.80 -10.36 12.53
CA THR A 460 27.98 -11.22 13.40
C THR A 460 27.92 -10.65 14.82
N THR A 461 26.71 -10.49 15.36
CA THR A 461 26.52 -9.96 16.72
C THR A 461 26.28 -11.08 17.72
N ILE A 462 26.66 -10.84 18.98
CA ILE A 462 26.57 -11.80 20.08
C ILE A 462 25.81 -11.11 21.21
N ALA A 463 24.70 -11.70 21.67
CA ALA A 463 23.87 -11.15 22.73
C ALA A 463 23.41 -12.26 23.70
N PRO A 464 23.82 -12.23 24.97
CA PRO A 464 23.20 -13.06 26.02
C PRO A 464 21.78 -12.57 26.28
N THR A 465 20.79 -13.45 26.25
CA THR A 465 19.37 -13.06 26.30
C THR A 465 18.61 -13.69 27.46
N LEU A 466 18.75 -15.00 27.68
CA LEU A 466 18.07 -15.74 28.76
C LEU A 466 19.11 -16.22 29.77
N LEU A 467 18.91 -15.94 31.07
CA LEU A 467 19.76 -16.43 32.15
C LEU A 467 18.93 -17.15 33.22
N GLU A 468 19.40 -18.30 33.66
CA GLU A 468 18.77 -19.11 34.70
C GLU A 468 19.81 -19.51 35.75
N GLY A 469 19.44 -19.40 37.03
CA GLY A 469 20.32 -19.64 38.17
C GLY A 469 19.58 -20.26 39.37
N SER A 470 19.90 -19.82 40.59
CA SER A 470 19.27 -20.36 41.80
C SER A 470 17.84 -19.86 41.99
N SER A 471 17.03 -20.67 42.67
CA SER A 471 15.62 -20.36 42.98
C SER A 471 15.44 -19.46 44.20
N ALA A 472 16.50 -19.23 44.99
CA ALA A 472 16.46 -18.41 46.20
C ALA A 472 17.81 -17.74 46.46
N VAL A 473 17.76 -16.58 47.13
CA VAL A 473 18.93 -15.74 47.43
C VAL A 473 19.98 -16.41 48.32
N ASN A 474 19.58 -17.44 49.09
CA ASN A 474 20.47 -18.17 50.01
C ASN A 474 20.85 -19.57 49.53
N VAL A 475 20.51 -19.91 48.27
CA VAL A 475 20.80 -21.23 47.67
C VAL A 475 21.80 -21.06 46.53
N LEU A 476 22.88 -21.83 46.58
CA LEU A 476 23.86 -21.92 45.49
C LEU A 476 23.29 -22.77 44.36
N ALA A 477 23.35 -22.26 43.13
CA ALA A 477 22.85 -22.96 41.95
C ALA A 477 23.71 -24.20 41.66
N GLN A 478 23.06 -25.37 41.62
CA GLN A 478 23.71 -26.61 41.13
C GLN A 478 23.93 -26.58 39.62
N ARG A 479 23.05 -25.87 38.91
CA ARG A 479 23.11 -25.65 37.47
C ARG A 479 22.76 -24.20 37.20
N ALA A 480 23.59 -23.54 36.41
CA ALA A 480 23.31 -22.21 35.86
C ALA A 480 23.36 -22.33 34.34
N SER A 481 22.45 -21.67 33.63
CA SER A 481 22.45 -21.68 32.17
C SER A 481 22.18 -20.31 31.58
N ALA A 482 22.66 -20.09 30.35
CA ALA A 482 22.33 -18.91 29.59
C ALA A 482 22.18 -19.22 28.09
N VAL A 483 21.29 -18.51 27.41
CA VAL A 483 21.17 -18.55 25.96
C VAL A 483 21.87 -17.34 25.37
N VAL A 484 22.81 -17.59 24.47
CA VAL A 484 23.51 -16.55 23.72
C VAL A 484 23.03 -16.61 22.27
N ASN A 485 22.39 -15.53 21.83
CA ASN A 485 21.92 -15.35 20.46
C ASN A 485 23.06 -14.80 19.59
N PHE A 486 23.25 -15.41 18.43
CA PHE A 486 24.12 -14.97 17.38
C PHE A 486 23.29 -14.58 16.16
N ARG A 487 23.45 -13.33 15.68
CA ARG A 487 22.92 -12.92 14.37
C ARG A 487 24.04 -13.03 13.35
N LEU A 488 24.01 -14.07 12.54
CA LEU A 488 25.08 -14.43 11.61
C LEU A 488 25.09 -13.48 10.42
N HIS A 489 26.24 -12.85 10.14
CA HIS A 489 26.42 -12.03 8.95
C HIS A 489 26.67 -12.94 7.73
N PRO A 490 26.19 -12.59 6.51
CA PRO A 490 26.44 -13.35 5.27
C PRO A 490 27.91 -13.66 4.92
N LYS A 491 28.87 -13.06 5.62
CA LYS A 491 30.30 -13.23 5.38
C LYS A 491 30.90 -14.31 6.29
N ASP A 492 30.21 -14.64 7.39
CA ASP A 492 30.70 -15.52 8.44
C ASP A 492 29.95 -16.86 8.32
N ALA A 493 30.68 -17.94 8.02
CA ALA A 493 30.06 -19.27 7.93
C ALA A 493 29.68 -19.79 9.34
N PRO A 494 28.54 -20.48 9.50
CA PRO A 494 28.12 -21.02 10.81
C PRO A 494 29.20 -21.88 11.49
N ASP A 495 29.90 -22.71 10.73
CA ASP A 495 30.97 -23.58 11.25
C ASP A 495 32.18 -22.78 11.79
N GLU A 496 32.52 -21.66 11.15
CA GLU A 496 33.61 -20.78 11.61
C GLU A 496 33.22 -20.06 12.90
N VAL A 497 31.95 -19.64 13.02
CA VAL A 497 31.40 -19.06 14.24
C VAL A 497 31.43 -20.09 15.37
N LEU A 498 30.99 -21.33 15.13
CA LEU A 498 31.05 -22.41 16.10
C LEU A 498 32.49 -22.73 16.53
N ALA A 499 33.45 -22.74 15.60
CA ALA A 499 34.86 -22.92 15.91
C ALA A 499 35.40 -21.78 16.79
N LYS A 500 34.97 -20.54 16.55
CA LYS A 500 35.33 -19.39 17.39
C LYS A 500 34.71 -19.47 18.78
N VAL A 501 33.45 -19.89 18.90
CA VAL A 501 32.77 -20.15 20.17
C VAL A 501 33.53 -21.20 20.99
N ARG A 502 33.90 -22.33 20.38
CA ARG A 502 34.68 -23.39 21.06
C ARG A 502 36.03 -22.89 21.56
N ARG A 503 36.73 -22.06 20.78
CA ARG A 503 38.01 -21.45 21.20
C ARG A 503 37.83 -20.45 22.34
N ALA A 504 36.78 -19.64 22.31
CA ALA A 504 36.49 -18.70 23.39
C ALA A 504 36.16 -19.43 24.70
N LEU A 505 35.37 -20.51 24.63
CA LEU A 505 35.02 -21.28 25.83
C LEU A 505 36.17 -22.13 26.39
N ALA A 506 37.24 -22.36 25.62
CA ALA A 506 38.44 -23.02 26.13
C ALA A 506 39.10 -22.27 27.31
N SER A 507 38.89 -20.96 27.44
CA SER A 507 39.35 -20.18 28.59
C SER A 507 38.40 -20.20 29.79
N ALA A 508 37.22 -20.83 29.68
CA ALA A 508 36.21 -20.92 30.73
C ALA A 508 35.89 -22.39 31.07
N PRO A 509 36.78 -23.10 31.82
CA PRO A 509 36.60 -24.52 32.09
C PRO A 509 35.32 -24.77 32.92
N GLY A 510 34.62 -25.86 32.61
CA GLY A 510 33.39 -26.26 33.30
C GLY A 510 32.10 -25.68 32.71
N VAL A 511 32.18 -25.00 31.56
CA VAL A 511 31.02 -24.54 30.78
C VAL A 511 30.87 -25.41 29.53
N SER A 512 29.71 -26.05 29.36
CA SER A 512 29.35 -26.72 28.10
C SER A 512 28.53 -25.78 27.21
N ALA A 513 28.59 -26.01 25.90
CA ALA A 513 27.83 -25.27 24.90
C ALA A 513 27.10 -26.22 23.97
N GLU A 514 25.80 -26.01 23.82
CA GLU A 514 24.92 -26.79 22.95
C GLU A 514 24.12 -25.84 22.07
N ILE A 515 23.87 -26.24 20.82
CA ILE A 515 23.00 -25.46 19.92
C ILE A 515 21.57 -25.61 20.42
N GLU A 516 20.87 -24.49 20.53
CA GLU A 516 19.48 -24.46 20.96
C GLU A 516 18.55 -24.11 19.79
N GLY A 517 17.54 -24.92 19.58
CA GLY A 517 16.63 -24.79 18.44
C GLY A 517 17.30 -25.13 17.10
N GLU A 518 16.60 -24.83 16.01
CA GLU A 518 17.13 -25.01 14.66
C GLU A 518 17.88 -23.75 14.21
N PRO A 519 19.20 -23.81 14.01
CA PRO A 519 19.93 -22.67 13.47
C PRO A 519 19.63 -22.52 11.99
N PHE A 520 19.65 -21.28 11.50
CA PHE A 520 19.64 -21.01 10.07
C PHE A 520 20.76 -20.03 9.70
N ALA A 521 21.42 -20.32 8.58
CA ALA A 521 22.46 -19.47 8.03
C ALA A 521 21.88 -18.13 7.54
N ALA A 522 22.75 -17.16 7.31
CA ALA A 522 22.37 -15.96 6.58
C ALA A 522 21.91 -16.34 5.16
N SER A 523 20.92 -15.62 4.63
CA SER A 523 20.44 -15.89 3.28
C SER A 523 21.52 -15.61 2.24
N ALA A 524 21.41 -16.24 1.06
CA ALA A 524 22.16 -15.78 -0.10
C ALA A 524 21.88 -14.28 -0.39
N ILE A 525 22.88 -13.61 -0.97
CA ILE A 525 22.76 -12.21 -1.40
C ILE A 525 22.12 -12.18 -2.78
N SER A 526 20.94 -11.59 -2.87
CA SER A 526 20.24 -11.37 -4.13
C SER A 526 21.03 -10.43 -5.05
N PRO A 527 20.87 -10.56 -6.38
CA PRO A 527 21.55 -9.70 -7.33
C PRO A 527 21.32 -8.20 -7.05
N MET A 528 22.37 -7.41 -7.04
CA MET A 528 22.32 -5.94 -6.87
C MET A 528 22.61 -5.21 -8.19
N SER A 529 22.54 -5.93 -9.31
CA SER A 529 22.73 -5.41 -10.66
C SER A 529 22.03 -6.34 -11.66
N GLY A 530 21.85 -5.83 -12.87
CA GLY A 530 21.17 -6.56 -13.93
C GLY A 530 19.64 -6.53 -13.79
N PRO A 531 18.96 -7.33 -14.61
CA PRO A 531 17.53 -7.15 -14.85
C PRO A 531 16.61 -7.24 -13.63
N LEU A 532 16.82 -8.24 -12.78
CA LEU A 532 16.02 -8.48 -11.58
C LEU A 532 16.13 -7.32 -10.60
N TRP A 533 17.35 -6.76 -10.47
CA TRP A 533 17.59 -5.61 -9.61
C TRP A 533 16.96 -4.34 -10.19
N GLU A 534 17.12 -4.09 -11.49
CA GLU A 534 16.57 -2.89 -12.11
C GLU A 534 15.03 -2.86 -12.10
N GLN A 535 14.36 -4.02 -12.17
CA GLN A 535 12.91 -4.12 -11.98
C GLN A 535 12.46 -3.66 -10.59
N ILE A 536 13.01 -4.26 -9.52
CA ILE A 536 12.60 -3.89 -8.15
C ILE A 536 13.05 -2.47 -7.81
N LYS A 537 14.21 -2.05 -8.31
CA LYS A 537 14.74 -0.70 -8.14
C LYS A 537 13.86 0.35 -8.82
N ALA A 538 13.30 0.07 -9.99
CA ALA A 538 12.38 0.99 -10.66
C ALA A 538 11.11 1.22 -9.83
N VAL A 539 10.53 0.16 -9.27
CA VAL A 539 9.38 0.26 -8.37
C VAL A 539 9.77 1.01 -7.08
N ALA A 540 10.88 0.65 -6.46
CA ALA A 540 11.37 1.27 -5.24
C ALA A 540 11.63 2.77 -5.42
N TYR A 541 12.23 3.17 -6.55
CA TYR A 541 12.47 4.57 -6.90
C TYR A 541 11.16 5.34 -7.09
N ALA A 542 10.17 4.75 -7.79
CA ALA A 542 8.87 5.38 -7.99
C ALA A 542 8.09 5.56 -6.68
N VAL A 543 8.07 4.51 -5.83
CA VAL A 543 7.44 4.53 -4.52
C VAL A 543 8.11 5.51 -3.56
N GLY A 544 9.44 5.66 -3.65
CA GLY A 544 10.22 6.60 -2.84
C GLY A 544 10.13 8.06 -3.29
N ASP A 545 9.26 8.40 -4.25
CA ASP A 545 9.17 9.70 -4.90
C ASP A 545 10.51 10.19 -5.49
N GLY A 546 11.26 9.28 -6.13
CA GLY A 546 12.55 9.57 -6.75
C GLY A 546 13.75 9.57 -5.79
N ALA A 547 13.57 9.05 -4.58
CA ALA A 547 14.67 8.88 -3.64
C ALA A 547 15.72 7.88 -4.16
N PRO A 548 17.02 8.06 -3.83
CA PRO A 548 18.04 7.07 -4.14
C PRO A 548 17.70 5.70 -3.57
N VAL A 549 17.81 4.66 -4.41
CA VAL A 549 17.57 3.27 -4.02
C VAL A 549 18.90 2.59 -3.71
N ALA A 550 18.99 1.98 -2.54
CA ALA A 550 20.19 1.28 -2.08
C ALA A 550 19.85 -0.16 -1.62
N PRO A 551 20.73 -1.14 -1.87
CA PRO A 551 20.58 -2.45 -1.26
C PRO A 551 20.82 -2.37 0.25
N GLY A 552 20.16 -3.23 1.03
CA GLY A 552 20.31 -3.31 2.49
C GLY A 552 20.46 -4.74 2.98
N LEU A 553 21.08 -4.90 4.15
CA LEU A 553 21.13 -6.15 4.91
C LEU A 553 20.08 -6.09 6.01
N VAL A 554 19.07 -6.97 5.94
CA VAL A 554 18.06 -7.09 6.99
C VAL A 554 18.71 -7.74 8.21
N LEU A 555 18.61 -7.08 9.37
CA LEU A 555 19.23 -7.56 10.61
C LEU A 555 18.39 -8.64 11.32
N GLY A 556 17.08 -8.60 11.10
CA GLY A 556 16.13 -9.62 11.53
C GLY A 556 16.08 -10.81 10.57
N ALA A 557 15.02 -11.59 10.68
CA ALA A 557 14.68 -12.64 9.75
C ALA A 557 13.23 -12.45 9.33
N THR A 558 12.94 -12.76 8.07
CA THR A 558 11.60 -12.72 7.47
C THR A 558 11.24 -14.11 6.96
N ASP A 559 10.02 -14.32 6.50
CA ASP A 559 9.60 -15.55 5.83
C ASP A 559 10.31 -15.75 4.46
N ALA A 560 10.82 -14.68 3.86
CA ALA A 560 11.63 -14.70 2.64
C ALA A 560 12.82 -15.67 2.72
N ARG A 561 13.35 -15.96 3.93
CA ARG A 561 14.43 -16.92 4.16
C ARG A 561 14.12 -18.30 3.58
N GLN A 562 12.84 -18.68 3.59
CA GLN A 562 12.38 -19.98 3.11
C GLN A 562 12.55 -20.17 1.61
N TRP A 563 12.79 -19.08 0.87
CA TRP A 563 12.99 -19.08 -0.58
C TRP A 563 14.45 -19.12 -1.01
N ASP A 564 15.39 -19.21 -0.07
CA ASP A 564 16.80 -19.35 -0.42
C ASP A 564 17.04 -20.63 -1.24
N GLY A 565 17.78 -20.50 -2.34
CA GLY A 565 17.96 -21.52 -3.36
C GLY A 565 16.73 -21.86 -4.22
N LYS A 566 15.54 -21.34 -3.90
CA LYS A 566 14.25 -21.60 -4.57
C LYS A 566 13.78 -20.45 -5.47
N ALA A 567 14.52 -19.36 -5.55
CA ALA A 567 14.26 -18.24 -6.45
C ALA A 567 15.55 -17.76 -7.15
N ASP A 568 15.40 -17.05 -8.27
CA ASP A 568 16.53 -16.37 -8.91
C ASP A 568 16.92 -15.07 -8.16
N ALA A 569 15.96 -14.42 -7.49
CA ALA A 569 16.19 -13.31 -6.57
C ALA A 569 15.12 -13.27 -5.46
N VAL A 570 15.54 -12.87 -4.25
CA VAL A 570 14.68 -12.68 -3.06
C VAL A 570 14.92 -11.30 -2.48
N TYR A 571 13.95 -10.40 -2.60
CA TYR A 571 14.01 -9.04 -2.09
C TYR A 571 13.04 -8.83 -0.92
N ARG A 572 13.41 -7.92 -0.02
CA ARG A 572 12.67 -7.56 1.20
C ARG A 572 12.35 -6.08 1.14
N PHE A 573 11.18 -5.75 0.61
CA PHE A 573 10.78 -4.38 0.31
C PHE A 573 9.27 -4.19 0.40
N MET A 574 8.88 -3.41 1.41
CA MET A 574 7.53 -2.88 1.57
C MET A 574 7.42 -1.50 0.90
N PRO A 575 6.50 -1.30 -0.07
CA PRO A 575 6.38 -0.06 -0.82
C PRO A 575 5.69 1.08 -0.04
N ALA A 576 6.29 1.50 1.07
CA ALA A 576 5.85 2.58 1.95
C ALA A 576 6.93 3.67 2.13
N ILE A 577 6.51 4.86 2.58
CA ILE A 577 7.40 5.91 3.11
C ILE A 577 7.09 6.09 4.59
N LEU A 578 8.05 5.75 5.45
CA LEU A 578 7.94 5.90 6.89
C LEU A 578 8.90 6.97 7.41
N LYS A 579 8.55 7.55 8.55
CA LYS A 579 9.43 8.38 9.36
C LYS A 579 10.20 7.52 10.36
N PRO A 580 11.35 7.99 10.87
CA PRO A 580 12.07 7.30 11.93
C PRO A 580 11.21 6.98 13.17
N GLU A 581 10.24 7.85 13.49
CA GLU A 581 9.31 7.65 14.60
C GLU A 581 8.36 6.46 14.39
N ASP A 582 7.96 6.20 13.14
CA ASP A 582 7.01 5.13 12.80
C ASP A 582 7.63 3.73 12.99
N LEU A 583 8.96 3.64 12.95
CA LEU A 583 9.71 2.39 13.16
C LEU A 583 9.50 1.80 14.57
N GLY A 584 9.11 2.62 15.54
CA GLY A 584 8.74 2.13 16.87
C GLY A 584 7.42 1.35 16.88
N GLY A 585 6.63 1.42 15.81
CA GLY A 585 5.36 0.69 15.66
C GLY A 585 5.53 -0.81 15.50
N PHE A 586 6.63 -1.28 14.88
CA PHE A 586 6.95 -2.71 14.76
C PHE A 586 7.03 -3.35 16.14
N HIS A 587 6.12 -4.29 16.40
CA HIS A 587 5.90 -4.96 17.69
C HIS A 587 5.54 -4.00 18.86
N GLY A 588 5.41 -2.70 18.60
CA GLY A 588 5.18 -1.66 19.59
C GLY A 588 3.72 -1.42 19.93
N THR A 589 3.49 -0.59 20.95
CA THR A 589 2.17 -0.06 21.30
C THR A 589 1.78 1.06 20.33
N ASN A 590 0.50 1.17 19.98
CA ASN A 590 0.01 2.12 18.98
C ASN A 590 0.69 1.93 17.62
N GLU A 591 0.82 0.67 17.20
CA GLU A 591 1.19 0.37 15.83
C GLU A 591 0.19 1.02 14.86
N THR A 592 0.72 1.71 13.85
CA THR A 592 -0.08 2.48 12.92
C THR A 592 0.45 2.42 11.49
N ILE A 593 -0.46 2.60 10.52
CA ILE A 593 -0.11 2.90 9.14
C ILE A 593 -1.05 3.96 8.57
N SER A 594 -0.51 4.93 7.82
CA SER A 594 -1.34 5.94 7.17
C SER A 594 -2.13 5.35 6.00
N ILE A 595 -3.32 5.91 5.75
CA ILE A 595 -4.10 5.57 4.55
C ILE A 595 -3.31 5.89 3.28
N GLU A 596 -2.52 6.98 3.29
CA GLU A 596 -1.62 7.31 2.18
C GLU A 596 -0.61 6.19 1.90
N ASN A 597 -0.02 5.60 2.95
CA ASN A 597 0.91 4.48 2.78
C ASN A 597 0.19 3.22 2.30
N LEU A 598 -1.02 2.92 2.75
CA LEU A 598 -1.79 1.80 2.21
C LEU A 598 -2.10 1.96 0.71
N GLU A 599 -2.45 3.18 0.27
CA GLU A 599 -2.62 3.48 -1.15
C GLU A 599 -1.30 3.36 -1.92
N ARG A 600 -0.20 3.88 -1.35
CA ARG A 600 1.14 3.81 -1.94
C ARG A 600 1.61 2.37 -2.08
N MET A 601 1.39 1.55 -1.07
CA MET A 601 1.70 0.12 -1.09
C MET A 601 0.87 -0.60 -2.16
N THR A 602 -0.43 -0.31 -2.23
CA THR A 602 -1.32 -0.89 -3.26
C THR A 602 -0.81 -0.54 -4.66
N ARG A 603 -0.41 0.71 -4.91
CA ARG A 603 0.19 1.13 -6.19
C ARG A 603 1.53 0.44 -6.44
N GLY A 604 2.40 0.36 -5.43
CA GLY A 604 3.71 -0.29 -5.53
C GLY A 604 3.60 -1.78 -5.88
N TYR A 605 2.74 -2.53 -5.20
CA TYR A 605 2.50 -3.93 -5.53
C TYR A 605 1.85 -4.10 -6.90
N ALA A 606 0.92 -3.23 -7.30
CA ALA A 606 0.38 -3.25 -8.65
C ALA A 606 1.48 -3.03 -9.71
N GLN A 607 2.41 -2.10 -9.46
CA GLN A 607 3.57 -1.87 -10.34
C GLN A 607 4.51 -3.08 -10.39
N MET A 608 4.74 -3.78 -9.27
CA MET A 608 5.48 -5.03 -9.27
C MET A 608 4.80 -6.07 -10.15
N MET A 609 3.48 -6.26 -9.98
CA MET A 609 2.71 -7.22 -10.76
C MET A 609 2.73 -6.89 -12.26
N THR A 610 2.56 -5.63 -12.66
CA THR A 610 2.58 -5.28 -14.09
C THR A 610 3.99 -5.34 -14.68
N LEU A 611 4.97 -4.68 -14.06
CA LEU A 611 6.33 -4.60 -14.59
C LEU A 611 7.02 -5.97 -14.62
N ILE A 612 6.97 -6.71 -13.51
CA ILE A 612 7.76 -7.95 -13.36
C ILE A 612 7.04 -9.12 -14.05
N ALA A 613 5.71 -9.17 -14.01
CA ALA A 613 4.97 -10.27 -14.65
C ALA A 613 4.88 -10.13 -16.17
N GLU A 614 5.04 -8.93 -16.75
CA GLU A 614 5.06 -8.73 -18.21
C GLU A 614 6.44 -8.89 -18.86
N THR A 615 7.53 -8.64 -18.11
CA THR A 615 8.88 -8.72 -18.67
C THR A 615 9.27 -10.17 -18.98
N ALA A 616 9.23 -10.57 -20.26
CA ALA A 616 9.54 -11.94 -20.69
C ALA A 616 11.04 -12.21 -20.85
N ASP A 617 11.83 -11.19 -21.18
CA ASP A 617 13.29 -11.27 -21.28
C ASP A 617 13.92 -10.25 -20.32
N PRO A 618 14.64 -10.71 -19.28
CA PRO A 618 15.34 -9.83 -18.36
C PRO A 618 16.38 -8.93 -19.07
N GLN A 619 17.04 -9.39 -20.14
CA GLN A 619 18.17 -8.69 -20.76
C GLN A 619 17.80 -7.33 -21.38
N LEU A 620 16.52 -7.12 -21.70
CA LEU A 620 15.98 -5.87 -22.25
C LEU A 620 16.17 -4.64 -21.34
N LEU A 621 16.36 -4.83 -20.03
CA LEU A 621 16.56 -3.73 -19.07
C LEU A 621 18.03 -3.40 -18.78
N ALA A 622 18.99 -4.14 -19.34
CA ALA A 622 20.42 -3.96 -19.05
C ALA A 622 21.05 -2.72 -19.73
N GLN A 623 20.28 -1.96 -20.52
CA GLN A 623 20.76 -0.74 -21.13
C GLN A 623 20.68 0.42 -20.13
N LYS A 624 21.86 0.87 -19.69
CA LYS A 624 22.05 1.96 -18.73
C LYS A 624 21.30 3.23 -19.22
N PRO A 625 20.40 3.84 -18.42
CA PRO A 625 19.72 5.05 -18.85
C PRO A 625 20.72 6.20 -19.03
N PRO A 626 20.71 6.94 -20.17
CA PRO A 626 21.47 8.17 -20.32
C PRO A 626 20.91 9.27 -19.40
N ARG A 627 21.72 10.31 -19.16
CA ARG A 627 21.34 11.46 -18.33
C ARG A 627 20.12 12.21 -18.92
N PRO A 628 19.30 12.85 -18.07
CA PRO A 628 17.99 13.41 -18.46
C PRO A 628 18.02 14.61 -19.43
N ASP A 629 19.16 15.28 -19.61
CA ASP A 629 19.26 16.41 -20.54
C ASP A 629 19.82 15.96 -21.91
N GLY A 630 18.94 15.84 -22.90
CA GLY A 630 19.30 15.59 -24.30
C GLY A 630 19.36 14.11 -24.70
N MET A 631 18.32 13.34 -24.35
CA MET A 631 18.26 11.92 -24.70
C MET A 631 18.11 11.70 -26.21
N MET A 632 19.15 11.15 -26.84
CA MET A 632 19.15 10.67 -28.22
C MET A 632 18.83 9.17 -28.21
N ILE A 633 17.66 8.78 -28.74
CA ILE A 633 17.31 7.38 -28.95
C ILE A 633 17.58 7.08 -30.43
N ALA A 634 18.76 6.52 -30.70
CA ALA A 634 19.09 6.00 -32.03
C ALA A 634 18.60 4.55 -32.10
N LEU A 635 17.65 4.27 -32.99
CA LEU A 635 17.17 2.93 -33.26
C LEU A 635 17.94 2.41 -34.48
N ASP A 636 18.82 1.43 -34.27
CA ASP A 636 19.45 0.68 -35.35
C ASP A 636 18.82 -0.70 -35.51
N GLU A 637 19.23 -1.43 -36.56
CA GLU A 637 18.78 -2.80 -36.88
C GLU A 637 19.02 -3.82 -35.73
N ARG A 638 19.74 -3.45 -34.66
CA ARG A 638 20.04 -4.32 -33.50
C ARG A 638 19.26 -3.94 -32.24
N THR A 639 18.52 -2.83 -32.26
CA THR A 639 17.85 -2.29 -31.08
C THR A 639 16.46 -2.91 -30.89
N THR A 640 16.37 -4.14 -30.37
CA THR A 640 15.07 -4.79 -30.07
C THR A 640 14.57 -4.41 -28.67
N GLY A 641 13.83 -3.30 -28.56
CA GLY A 641 13.01 -2.89 -27.41
C GLY A 641 13.74 -2.11 -26.29
N GLY A 642 13.00 -1.28 -25.53
CA GLY A 642 13.52 -0.53 -24.37
C GLY A 642 12.45 0.28 -23.61
N ILE A 643 12.61 0.44 -22.29
CA ILE A 643 11.74 1.25 -21.43
C ILE A 643 12.50 2.49 -20.95
N TYR A 644 11.93 3.68 -21.15
CA TYR A 644 12.56 4.95 -20.83
C TYR A 644 11.62 5.83 -19.99
N ALA A 645 12.09 6.27 -18.83
CA ALA A 645 11.38 7.23 -17.98
C ALA A 645 11.88 8.64 -18.30
N LEU A 646 10.97 9.53 -18.70
CA LEU A 646 11.26 10.93 -19.00
C LEU A 646 10.41 11.84 -18.08
N PRO A 647 10.89 13.02 -17.69
CA PRO A 647 10.05 14.00 -16.98
C PRO A 647 9.16 14.79 -17.94
N ILE A 648 8.02 15.32 -17.47
CA ILE A 648 7.22 16.30 -18.25
C ILE A 648 8.09 17.47 -18.72
N GLY A 649 8.00 17.83 -20.01
CA GLY A 649 8.83 18.86 -20.64
C GLY A 649 10.18 18.36 -21.15
N ALA A 650 10.53 17.09 -20.91
CA ALA A 650 11.71 16.49 -21.53
C ALA A 650 11.56 16.45 -23.05
N ARG A 651 12.67 16.75 -23.75
CA ARG A 651 12.79 16.58 -25.18
C ARG A 651 13.57 15.31 -25.47
N PHE A 652 13.02 14.47 -26.34
CA PHE A 652 13.70 13.29 -26.84
C PHE A 652 13.69 13.31 -28.37
N SER A 653 14.70 12.69 -28.96
CA SER A 653 14.74 12.50 -30.42
C SER A 653 14.75 11.03 -30.76
N VAL A 654 13.98 10.68 -31.79
CA VAL A 654 13.93 9.33 -32.37
C VAL A 654 14.54 9.42 -33.76
N THR A 655 15.55 8.60 -34.01
CA THR A 655 16.24 8.54 -35.32
C THR A 655 15.90 7.22 -36.01
N LEU A 656 15.27 7.28 -37.18
CA LEU A 656 14.72 6.15 -37.93
C LEU A 656 15.48 5.95 -39.26
N PRO A 657 15.93 4.72 -39.59
CA PRO A 657 16.66 4.45 -40.83
C PRO A 657 15.77 4.59 -42.05
N LEU A 658 16.18 5.30 -43.12
CA LEU A 658 15.43 5.25 -44.39
C LEU A 658 15.58 3.87 -45.06
N GLY A 659 14.55 3.06 -45.03
CA GLY A 659 14.39 1.92 -45.94
C GLY A 659 13.55 2.31 -47.16
N GLU A 660 13.87 1.78 -48.34
CA GLU A 660 13.12 2.03 -49.58
C GLU A 660 11.65 1.52 -49.54
N ASN A 661 11.25 0.78 -48.49
CA ASN A 661 9.89 0.24 -48.29
C ASN A 661 9.49 0.12 -46.80
N THR A 662 9.85 1.10 -45.95
CA THR A 662 9.50 1.05 -44.51
C THR A 662 8.32 1.97 -44.18
N ASP A 663 7.20 1.39 -43.74
CA ASP A 663 6.06 2.14 -43.20
C ASP A 663 6.14 2.24 -41.66
N TYR A 664 6.27 3.45 -41.14
CA TYR A 664 6.27 3.70 -39.69
C TYR A 664 4.85 4.04 -39.23
N VAL A 665 4.23 3.15 -38.44
CA VAL A 665 2.87 3.35 -37.93
C VAL A 665 2.90 3.57 -36.43
N TRP A 666 2.47 4.76 -36.01
CA TRP A 666 2.17 5.05 -34.61
C TRP A 666 0.89 4.31 -34.21
N ARG A 667 1.01 3.31 -33.34
CA ARG A 667 -0.17 2.67 -32.74
C ARG A 667 -0.17 2.88 -31.24
N GLN A 668 -1.06 3.76 -30.80
CA GLN A 668 -1.37 3.94 -29.39
C GLN A 668 -2.05 2.66 -28.87
N SER A 669 -1.48 2.04 -27.85
CA SER A 669 -2.09 0.86 -27.21
C SER A 669 -3.46 1.26 -26.61
N GLU A 670 -4.49 0.45 -26.86
CA GLU A 670 -5.85 0.69 -26.36
C GLU A 670 -5.82 0.67 -24.82
N GLY A 671 -5.95 1.84 -24.20
CA GLY A 671 -5.94 2.02 -22.74
C GLY A 671 -4.92 3.04 -22.23
N LEU A 672 -3.91 3.41 -23.03
CA LEU A 672 -2.89 4.39 -22.65
C LEU A 672 -3.07 5.70 -23.43
N ARG A 673 -3.64 6.74 -22.78
CA ARG A 673 -3.80 8.09 -23.36
C ARG A 673 -2.60 8.98 -23.03
N GLY A 674 -1.59 9.02 -23.92
CA GLY A 674 -0.51 10.02 -23.87
C GLY A 674 -0.72 11.12 -24.90
N GLU A 675 -0.33 12.36 -24.58
CA GLU A 675 -0.20 13.48 -25.53
C GLU A 675 1.27 13.89 -25.60
N PHE A 676 1.82 14.04 -26.81
CA PHE A 676 3.14 14.59 -27.09
C PHE A 676 3.06 15.61 -28.21
N LYS A 677 4.02 16.55 -28.23
CA LYS A 677 4.15 17.53 -29.30
C LYS A 677 5.38 17.22 -30.15
N LEU A 678 5.17 16.92 -31.43
CA LEU A 678 6.26 16.92 -32.42
C LEU A 678 6.78 18.36 -32.55
N LEU A 679 8.06 18.57 -32.24
CA LEU A 679 8.71 19.87 -32.32
C LEU A 679 9.36 20.09 -33.68
N SER A 680 10.03 19.08 -34.22
CA SER A 680 10.70 19.14 -35.51
C SER A 680 10.91 17.76 -36.08
N GLU A 681 11.01 17.72 -37.40
CA GLU A 681 11.38 16.54 -38.17
C GLU A 681 12.41 16.97 -39.20
N GLU A 682 13.56 16.29 -39.23
CA GLU A 682 14.68 16.65 -40.09
C GLU A 682 15.44 15.42 -40.56
N MET A 683 16.09 15.54 -41.71
CA MET A 683 16.94 14.51 -42.26
C MET A 683 18.36 14.67 -41.72
N VAL A 684 18.90 13.60 -41.13
CA VAL A 684 20.27 13.58 -40.61
C VAL A 684 21.09 12.48 -41.27
N GLU A 685 22.34 12.78 -41.61
CA GLU A 685 23.31 11.76 -42.01
C GLU A 685 24.10 11.31 -40.79
N VAL A 686 24.05 10.01 -40.51
CA VAL A 686 24.79 9.39 -39.40
C VAL A 686 25.82 8.43 -40.00
N ALA A 687 27.06 8.55 -39.55
CA ALA A 687 28.12 7.62 -39.94
C ALA A 687 27.89 6.26 -39.28
N GLY A 688 27.76 5.22 -40.09
CA GLY A 688 27.66 3.84 -39.62
C GLY A 688 28.98 3.32 -39.03
N PRO A 689 28.96 2.17 -38.33
CA PRO A 689 30.16 1.52 -37.79
C PRO A 689 31.19 1.13 -38.87
N ASP A 690 30.74 1.05 -40.13
CA ASP A 690 31.50 0.80 -41.35
C ASP A 690 32.08 2.09 -41.98
N GLY A 691 31.82 3.25 -41.40
CA GLY A 691 32.21 4.56 -41.91
C GLY A 691 31.34 5.09 -43.06
N ALA A 692 30.30 4.36 -43.47
CA ALA A 692 29.39 4.80 -44.51
C ALA A 692 28.33 5.75 -43.92
N ALA A 693 28.15 6.92 -44.54
CA ALA A 693 27.10 7.85 -44.17
C ALA A 693 25.74 7.29 -44.63
N ARG A 694 24.84 7.02 -43.68
CA ARG A 694 23.46 6.60 -43.94
C ARG A 694 22.51 7.74 -43.57
N LYS A 695 21.43 7.90 -44.34
CA LYS A 695 20.41 8.94 -44.11
C LYS A 695 19.32 8.40 -43.18
N TYR A 696 18.95 9.20 -42.18
CA TYR A 696 17.92 8.88 -41.21
C TYR A 696 16.93 10.04 -41.07
N TRP A 697 15.68 9.72 -40.73
CA TRP A 697 14.72 10.70 -40.24
C TRP A 697 14.91 10.90 -38.74
N ARG A 698 15.17 12.13 -38.30
CA ARG A 698 15.20 12.52 -36.89
C ARG A 698 13.94 13.30 -36.56
N GLN A 699 13.12 12.75 -35.69
CA GLN A 699 11.93 13.41 -35.14
C GLN A 699 12.20 13.80 -33.68
N ILE A 700 11.91 15.04 -33.31
CA ILE A 700 12.08 15.57 -31.96
C ILE A 700 10.72 15.77 -31.32
N TYR A 701 10.53 15.20 -30.14
CA TYR A 701 9.29 15.23 -29.38
C TYR A 701 9.48 15.92 -28.05
N GLU A 702 8.43 16.59 -27.58
CA GLU A 702 8.32 17.09 -26.20
C GLU A 702 7.17 16.40 -25.48
N MET A 703 7.43 15.98 -24.25
CA MET A 703 6.45 15.25 -23.46
C MET A 703 5.49 16.18 -22.74
N THR A 704 4.20 16.05 -23.03
CA THR A 704 3.16 17.00 -22.56
C THR A 704 2.19 16.45 -21.50
N ALA A 705 2.19 15.15 -21.21
CA ALA A 705 1.29 14.55 -20.20
C ALA A 705 1.91 13.33 -19.47
N ARG A 706 1.44 13.02 -18.24
CA ARG A 706 1.87 11.88 -17.40
C ARG A 706 1.25 10.56 -17.85
N THR A 707 1.96 9.76 -18.64
CA THR A 707 1.47 8.44 -19.08
C THR A 707 2.61 7.53 -19.53
N ALA A 708 2.40 6.22 -19.45
CA ALA A 708 3.20 5.20 -20.15
C ALA A 708 2.70 5.08 -21.60
N MET A 709 3.61 4.88 -22.55
CA MET A 709 3.28 4.77 -23.98
C MET A 709 4.08 3.64 -24.59
N GLU A 710 3.44 2.76 -25.34
CA GLU A 710 4.08 1.71 -26.14
C GLU A 710 4.22 2.17 -27.60
N MET A 711 5.42 2.12 -28.18
CA MET A 711 5.69 2.43 -29.58
C MET A 711 6.15 1.16 -30.30
N ARG A 712 5.48 0.78 -31.40
CA ARG A 712 5.83 -0.39 -32.21
C ARG A 712 6.38 0.04 -33.56
N PHE A 713 7.56 -0.47 -33.92
CA PHE A 713 8.14 -0.29 -35.26
C PHE A 713 7.93 -1.55 -36.09
N ARG A 714 7.65 -1.42 -37.38
CA ARG A 714 7.50 -2.56 -38.30
C ARG A 714 8.24 -2.29 -39.60
N GLU A 715 8.98 -3.28 -40.07
CA GLU A 715 9.55 -3.28 -41.42
C GLU A 715 8.66 -4.11 -42.34
N THR A 716 8.26 -3.51 -43.47
CA THR A 716 7.52 -4.20 -44.54
C THR A 716 8.53 -4.63 -45.60
N ARG A 717 8.59 -5.92 -45.93
CA ARG A 717 9.48 -6.38 -47.01
C ARG A 717 8.96 -5.89 -48.36
N ALA A 718 9.85 -5.84 -49.36
CA ALA A 718 9.52 -5.41 -50.72
C ALA A 718 8.44 -6.28 -51.42
N ASP A 719 8.12 -7.45 -50.87
CA ASP A 719 7.05 -8.36 -51.31
C ASP A 719 5.69 -8.11 -50.60
N GLY A 720 5.60 -7.10 -49.74
CA GLY A 720 4.42 -6.78 -48.95
C GLY A 720 4.17 -7.70 -47.76
N GLN A 721 5.07 -8.66 -47.47
CA GLN A 721 4.97 -9.52 -46.29
C GLN A 721 5.66 -8.91 -45.06
N TYR A 722 5.02 -9.14 -43.91
CA TYR A 722 5.49 -8.69 -42.60
C TYR A 722 6.72 -9.48 -42.14
N ASN A 723 7.73 -8.79 -41.60
CA ASN A 723 8.84 -9.40 -40.88
C ASN A 723 8.58 -9.37 -39.34
N PRO A 724 8.30 -10.51 -38.68
CA PRO A 724 8.06 -10.57 -37.24
C PRO A 724 9.27 -10.24 -36.37
N GLU A 725 10.48 -10.37 -36.91
CA GLU A 725 11.72 -10.25 -36.14
C GLU A 725 12.17 -8.80 -35.89
N THR A 726 11.46 -7.82 -36.45
CA THR A 726 11.81 -6.39 -36.42
C THR A 726 10.83 -5.52 -35.60
N GLU A 727 10.03 -6.14 -34.72
CA GLU A 727 9.13 -5.39 -33.84
C GLU A 727 9.90 -4.79 -32.66
N ILE A 728 10.15 -3.47 -32.72
CA ILE A 728 10.76 -2.74 -31.62
C ILE A 728 9.64 -2.14 -30.78
N VAL A 729 9.62 -2.46 -29.47
CA VAL A 729 8.65 -1.92 -28.51
C VAL A 729 9.32 -0.90 -27.60
N LEU A 730 8.92 0.36 -27.70
CA LEU A 730 9.44 1.44 -26.86
C LEU A 730 8.40 1.84 -25.82
N ILE A 731 8.68 1.65 -24.53
CA ILE A 731 7.78 2.12 -23.46
C ILE A 731 8.30 3.43 -22.89
N ILE A 732 7.63 4.55 -23.18
CA ILE A 732 8.00 5.88 -22.63
C ILE A 732 7.03 6.22 -21.52
N SER A 733 7.54 6.42 -20.30
CA SER A 733 6.74 6.86 -19.16
C SER A 733 7.07 8.29 -18.79
N ALA A 734 6.05 9.15 -18.76
CA ALA A 734 6.15 10.50 -18.24
C ALA A 734 5.90 10.53 -16.72
N GLN A 735 6.96 10.83 -15.96
CA GLN A 735 6.86 11.23 -14.55
C GLN A 735 6.60 12.74 -14.44
#